data_AF-A0A4S9F9R6-F1
#
_entry.id   AF-A0A4S9F9R6-F1
#
_cell.length_a   1.000
_cell.length_b   1.000
_cell.length_c   1.000
_cell.angle_alpha   90.00
_cell.angle_beta   90.00
_cell.angle_gamma   90.00
#
_symmetry.space_group_name_H-M   'P 1'
#
loop_
_entity.id
_entity.type
_entity.pdbx_description
1 polymer ?
#
loop_
_entity_poly.entity_id
_entity_poly.type
_entity_poly.pdbx_seq_one_letter_code
_entity_poly.pdbx_strand_id
1 'polypeptide(L)'
;MVLCIYLFLWNPHFAYAAEIETANSGLPPIVLDDYALDLTDDLDDLDDLDGSEDGDLESEASQQDGQHTKRATGDVVTLGGSNVPGLLNIEAGNTTIWHFSNTSLWAPYANATPGLPSSIDDGDTGDSGTIYKRQAASTRLVYISVTTCLQPQWNGSTNQTTIPPQLTLYVSNSTSNKEPGPNGPVREQTAIRLNEGFANYSMNATTDIYMSVHAPDMPNNFTGIWNYEIAASIDNYYHGAHPDSPFLYLVDTDTHAALLVTNNLTEANPDDIVYQQWMNLTSPFTVFVQPTIDKSLDGMRNSYCGMTHASINNASSSVQSGMITRGLGHKPKEQFYIQELNGSTSYFGVLAMEGNSTKTGSGVVGGGGQVWQPVNFQTKADNNCALVFNLTFCHDVAYAVPSNPERYPDQPSLSAVYDSYAAGLYENFAKSLDQIPCNTTLSAQYSPAKNCDDCADAYKQWLCAVTMPRCEDFSSPLPWLQPRNMGQKPINSSSSVGSMPNPNMYMQLQDQMDQQYVPMTSAPSDSNAFRQTYGSVAASNSSRNPSIIVDKIAPGPYKEVKPCEDLCFSLVRSCPAALGFGCPDPGRGLEVDYGERSDDGQVTCSYLGAVYYLNTASGSGPSSLVFAVTIAAVVSLWILT
;
A
#
# COMPACT_ATOMS: atom_id res chain seq x y z
N MET A 1 -38.16 42.18 39.60
CA MET A 1 -37.98 42.04 38.15
C MET A 1 -36.62 41.46 37.75
N VAL A 2 -35.59 41.48 38.62
CA VAL A 2 -34.29 40.80 38.36
C VAL A 2 -34.29 39.33 38.81
N LEU A 3 -35.12 38.96 39.80
CA LEU A 3 -35.21 37.59 40.31
C LEU A 3 -35.88 36.59 39.34
N CYS A 4 -36.76 37.05 38.45
CA CYS A 4 -37.42 36.19 37.46
C CYS A 4 -36.52 35.87 36.25
N ILE A 5 -35.49 36.68 35.98
CA ILE A 5 -34.55 36.45 34.87
C ILE A 5 -33.50 35.40 35.26
N TYR A 6 -33.17 35.29 36.55
CA TYR A 6 -32.21 34.30 37.04
C TYR A 6 -32.77 32.85 37.03
N LEU A 7 -34.09 32.68 37.11
CA LEU A 7 -34.75 31.37 37.16
C LEU A 7 -35.06 30.76 35.78
N PHE A 8 -34.92 31.52 34.67
CA PHE A 8 -35.13 31.01 33.31
C PHE A 8 -33.83 30.67 32.55
N LEU A 9 -32.66 30.97 33.13
CA LEU A 9 -31.35 30.75 32.48
C LEU A 9 -30.51 29.63 33.11
N TRP A 10 -31.06 28.90 34.10
CA TRP A 10 -30.40 27.75 34.73
C TRP A 10 -31.22 26.48 34.49
N ASN A 11 -30.95 25.78 33.38
CA ASN A 11 -31.26 24.36 33.23
C ASN A 11 -29.94 23.58 33.32
N PRO A 12 -29.59 23.00 34.47
CA PRO A 12 -28.50 22.05 34.55
C PRO A 12 -29.06 20.66 34.19
N HIS A 13 -28.76 20.17 32.98
CA HIS A 13 -28.79 18.73 32.75
C HIS A 13 -27.46 18.15 33.27
N PHE A 14 -27.42 17.90 34.58
CA PHE A 14 -26.45 16.97 35.15
C PHE A 14 -26.89 15.56 34.75
N ALA A 15 -26.17 14.93 33.83
CA ALA A 15 -26.21 13.47 33.69
C ALA A 15 -25.33 12.89 34.82
N TYR A 16 -25.98 12.51 35.91
CA TYR A 16 -25.36 11.73 36.97
C TYR A 16 -25.15 10.29 36.48
N ALA A 17 -23.93 9.77 36.65
CA ALA A 17 -23.64 8.36 36.51
C ALA A 17 -24.06 7.62 37.78
N ALA A 18 -25.16 6.87 37.68
CA ALA A 18 -25.58 5.72 38.47
C ALA A 18 -26.76 5.14 37.66
N GLU A 19 -26.85 3.87 37.28
CA GLU A 19 -26.67 2.67 38.06
C GLU A 19 -26.20 1.52 37.15
N ILE A 20 -25.33 0.68 37.70
CA ILE A 20 -24.97 -0.63 37.18
C ILE A 20 -26.02 -1.62 37.70
N GLU A 21 -26.76 -2.28 36.81
CA GLU A 21 -27.39 -3.56 37.12
C GLU A 21 -26.62 -4.68 36.40
N THR A 22 -25.91 -5.47 37.19
CA THR A 22 -25.27 -6.73 36.80
C THR A 22 -26.28 -7.86 36.74
N ALA A 23 -26.30 -8.61 35.64
CA ALA A 23 -26.59 -10.06 35.64
C ALA A 23 -26.14 -10.71 34.31
N ASN A 24 -24.92 -11.24 34.25
CA ASN A 24 -24.73 -12.70 34.19
C ASN A 24 -23.25 -13.09 34.24
N SER A 25 -23.01 -14.11 35.05
CA SER A 25 -21.74 -14.69 35.45
C SER A 25 -21.18 -15.66 34.40
N GLY A 26 -19.87 -15.55 34.14
CA GLY A 26 -19.08 -16.67 33.63
C GLY A 26 -17.83 -16.26 32.86
N LEU A 27 -16.72 -16.04 33.56
CA LEU A 27 -15.35 -16.50 33.27
C LEU A 27 -14.33 -15.85 34.26
N PRO A 28 -13.21 -16.52 34.59
CA PRO A 28 -12.42 -16.31 35.82
C PRO A 28 -11.39 -15.16 35.72
N PRO A 29 -10.88 -14.66 36.86
CA PRO A 29 -10.11 -13.43 36.94
C PRO A 29 -8.65 -13.60 36.50
N ILE A 30 -8.13 -12.60 35.80
CA ILE A 30 -6.70 -12.40 35.56
C ILE A 30 -6.10 -11.91 36.89
N VAL A 31 -5.13 -12.67 37.39
CA VAL A 31 -4.30 -12.38 38.56
C VAL A 31 -3.31 -11.29 38.17
N LEU A 32 -3.39 -10.12 38.82
CA LEU A 32 -2.27 -9.19 38.93
C LEU A 32 -1.50 -9.58 40.20
N ASP A 33 -0.25 -10.02 40.03
CA ASP A 33 0.74 -10.05 41.11
C ASP A 33 1.79 -8.98 40.84
N ASP A 34 1.85 -8.03 41.79
CA ASP A 34 2.98 -7.14 42.07
C ASP A 34 4.28 -7.93 42.18
N TYR A 35 5.40 -7.36 41.70
CA TYR A 35 6.65 -7.36 42.47
C TYR A 35 7.55 -6.20 42.03
N ALA A 36 7.70 -5.24 42.94
CA ALA A 36 8.78 -4.28 42.98
C ALA A 36 10.01 -4.91 43.66
N LEU A 37 11.22 -4.66 43.12
CA LEU A 37 12.55 -4.73 43.75
C LEU A 37 13.49 -4.00 42.77
N ASP A 38 13.86 -2.74 42.97
CA ASP A 38 14.91 -2.21 43.85
C ASP A 38 16.22 -3.02 43.85
N LEU A 39 17.22 -2.51 43.11
CA LEU A 39 18.65 -2.68 43.42
C LEU A 39 19.48 -1.67 42.63
N THR A 40 20.04 -0.71 43.38
CA THR A 40 21.07 0.26 43.01
C THR A 40 22.49 -0.33 43.11
N ASP A 41 23.45 0.42 42.56
CA ASP A 41 24.93 0.32 42.65
C ASP A 41 25.60 -0.76 41.76
N ASP A 42 26.69 -0.52 41.02
CA ASP A 42 27.68 0.57 41.02
C ASP A 42 28.42 0.62 39.65
N LEU A 43 28.76 1.86 39.24
CA LEU A 43 29.99 2.38 38.64
C LEU A 43 30.97 1.46 37.88
N ASP A 44 31.34 1.84 36.65
CA ASP A 44 32.66 2.46 36.37
C ASP A 44 32.79 2.93 34.90
N ASP A 45 33.41 4.10 34.77
CA ASP A 45 33.82 4.83 33.56
C ASP A 45 34.73 4.04 32.62
N LEU A 46 34.84 4.45 31.35
CA LEU A 46 36.11 4.70 30.67
C LEU A 46 35.93 5.45 29.33
N ASP A 47 36.68 6.54 29.23
CA ASP A 47 36.82 7.50 28.13
C ASP A 47 37.42 6.94 26.83
N ASP A 48 37.11 7.67 25.74
CA ASP A 48 37.91 8.04 24.57
C ASP A 48 38.64 6.96 23.73
N LEU A 49 38.51 7.08 22.40
CA LEU A 49 39.65 7.25 21.49
C LEU A 49 39.19 7.68 20.09
N ASP A 50 39.65 8.88 19.70
CA ASP A 50 39.72 9.44 18.36
C ASP A 50 40.42 8.49 17.35
N GLY A 51 40.02 8.58 16.08
CA GLY A 51 40.69 7.89 14.98
C GLY A 51 40.11 8.24 13.61
N SER A 52 40.43 9.43 13.12
CA SER A 52 40.29 9.85 11.72
C SER A 52 41.11 8.95 10.79
N GLU A 53 40.54 8.51 9.66
CA GLU A 53 41.32 8.30 8.43
C GLU A 53 40.39 8.39 7.20
N ASP A 54 40.63 9.44 6.41
CA ASP A 54 40.14 9.64 5.06
C ASP A 54 40.67 8.55 4.13
N GLY A 55 39.82 8.07 3.22
CA GLY A 55 40.20 7.09 2.20
C GLY A 55 39.23 7.12 1.02
N ASP A 56 39.45 8.06 0.11
CA ASP A 56 38.88 8.05 -1.24
C ASP A 56 39.24 6.72 -1.94
N LEU A 57 38.22 5.94 -2.30
CA LEU A 57 38.37 4.79 -3.19
C LEU A 57 37.36 4.90 -4.32
N GLU A 58 37.88 5.36 -5.46
CA GLU A 58 37.25 5.32 -6.77
C GLU A 58 36.74 3.92 -7.08
N SER A 59 35.47 3.84 -7.47
CA SER A 59 34.81 2.61 -7.88
C SER A 59 35.34 2.13 -9.24
N GLU A 60 36.23 1.14 -9.24
CA GLU A 60 36.53 0.35 -10.44
C GLU A 60 35.33 -0.57 -10.75
N ALA A 61 34.45 -0.09 -11.64
CA ALA A 61 33.43 -0.91 -12.26
C ALA A 61 34.09 -1.96 -13.18
N SER A 62 34.30 -3.17 -12.65
CA SER A 62 34.70 -4.31 -13.46
C SER A 62 33.53 -4.78 -14.32
N GLN A 63 33.65 -4.49 -15.63
CA GLN A 63 32.91 -5.12 -16.71
C GLN A 63 33.09 -6.66 -16.62
N GLN A 64 32.08 -7.38 -16.15
CA GLN A 64 31.94 -8.81 -16.47
C GLN A 64 31.02 -8.93 -17.68
N ASP A 65 31.66 -9.12 -18.82
CA ASP A 65 31.07 -9.52 -20.09
C ASP A 65 30.36 -10.87 -19.93
N GLY A 66 29.04 -10.84 -19.69
CA GLY A 66 28.17 -12.00 -19.71
C GLY A 66 28.09 -12.55 -21.13
N GLN A 67 28.93 -13.54 -21.43
CA GLN A 67 29.03 -14.15 -22.75
C GLN A 67 27.71 -14.87 -23.14
N HIS A 68 26.80 -14.14 -23.79
CA HIS A 68 25.53 -14.64 -24.32
C HIS A 68 25.78 -15.70 -25.41
N THR A 69 25.76 -16.98 -25.01
CA THR A 69 26.04 -18.09 -25.93
C THR A 69 24.74 -18.75 -26.39
N LYS A 70 24.48 -18.76 -27.70
CA LYS A 70 23.42 -19.61 -28.30
C LYS A 70 23.90 -21.07 -28.29
N ARG A 71 23.13 -22.00 -27.71
CA ARG A 71 23.46 -23.44 -27.72
C ARG A 71 22.31 -24.31 -28.21
N ALA A 72 22.68 -25.45 -28.80
CA ALA A 72 21.79 -26.41 -29.41
C ALA A 72 21.04 -27.27 -28.36
N THR A 73 19.99 -27.93 -28.82
CA THR A 73 19.13 -28.84 -28.04
C THR A 73 19.90 -30.04 -27.49
N GLY A 74 19.75 -30.32 -26.19
CA GLY A 74 20.24 -31.55 -25.54
C GLY A 74 21.56 -31.45 -24.77
N ASP A 75 22.22 -30.30 -24.71
CA ASP A 75 23.43 -30.13 -23.88
C ASP A 75 23.06 -30.01 -22.38
N VAL A 76 23.72 -30.81 -21.54
CA VAL A 76 23.62 -30.73 -20.08
C VAL A 76 24.54 -29.62 -19.56
N VAL A 77 23.95 -28.60 -18.93
CA VAL A 77 24.66 -27.47 -18.34
C VAL A 77 24.76 -27.68 -16.83
N THR A 78 25.98 -27.65 -16.29
CA THR A 78 26.18 -27.79 -14.84
C THR A 78 26.12 -26.42 -14.17
N LEU A 79 25.29 -26.28 -13.13
CA LEU A 79 25.24 -25.07 -12.31
C LEU A 79 26.57 -24.88 -11.55
N GLY A 80 26.97 -23.62 -11.37
CA GLY A 80 28.26 -23.29 -10.75
C GLY A 80 28.36 -23.61 -9.25
N GLY A 81 27.25 -23.93 -8.58
CA GLY A 81 27.21 -24.18 -7.14
C GLY A 81 25.85 -23.87 -6.52
N SER A 82 25.77 -23.97 -5.20
CA SER A 82 24.62 -23.46 -4.42
C SER A 82 24.60 -21.92 -4.50
N ASN A 83 23.43 -21.33 -4.73
CA ASN A 83 23.23 -19.88 -4.91
C ASN A 83 23.99 -19.29 -6.12
N VAL A 84 24.44 -20.12 -7.06
CA VAL A 84 25.09 -19.66 -8.30
C VAL A 84 24.13 -19.87 -9.46
N PRO A 85 23.48 -18.80 -9.97
CA PRO A 85 22.49 -18.94 -11.03
C PRO A 85 23.13 -19.25 -12.38
N GLY A 86 22.32 -19.79 -13.29
CA GLY A 86 22.62 -19.96 -14.70
C GLY A 86 21.64 -19.16 -15.55
N LEU A 87 22.18 -18.32 -16.44
CA LEU A 87 21.41 -17.47 -17.34
C LEU A 87 21.55 -17.97 -18.78
N LEU A 88 20.45 -18.26 -19.47
CA LEU A 88 20.49 -18.72 -20.86
C LEU A 88 19.31 -18.21 -21.70
N ASN A 89 19.56 -18.12 -23.00
CA ASN A 89 18.52 -17.94 -24.01
C ASN A 89 17.98 -19.30 -24.46
N ILE A 90 16.68 -19.37 -24.73
CA ILE A 90 16.03 -20.57 -25.25
C ILE A 90 15.03 -20.21 -26.36
N GLU A 91 15.08 -21.00 -27.43
CA GLU A 91 14.17 -20.90 -28.58
C GLU A 91 12.94 -21.79 -28.38
N ALA A 92 11.85 -21.49 -29.07
CA ALA A 92 10.62 -22.25 -28.98
C ALA A 92 10.80 -23.74 -29.29
N GLY A 93 10.12 -24.59 -28.52
CA GLY A 93 10.20 -26.05 -28.64
C GLY A 93 11.47 -26.68 -28.07
N ASN A 94 12.50 -25.89 -27.73
CA ASN A 94 13.75 -26.41 -27.19
C ASN A 94 13.64 -26.72 -25.70
N THR A 95 14.53 -27.60 -25.24
CA THR A 95 14.70 -27.95 -23.82
C THR A 95 16.18 -27.86 -23.48
N THR A 96 16.50 -27.18 -22.38
CA THR A 96 17.86 -27.12 -21.83
C THR A 96 17.91 -27.92 -20.53
N ILE A 97 18.85 -28.85 -20.43
CA ILE A 97 19.02 -29.67 -19.24
C ILE A 97 20.07 -29.03 -18.33
N TRP A 98 19.73 -28.93 -17.06
CA TRP A 98 20.56 -28.42 -15.99
C TRP A 98 20.90 -29.51 -14.99
N HIS A 99 22.15 -29.49 -14.52
CA HIS A 99 22.69 -30.45 -13.60
C HIS A 99 23.22 -29.74 -12.35
N PHE A 100 22.67 -30.11 -11.19
CA PHE A 100 23.16 -29.70 -9.89
C PHE A 100 23.91 -30.86 -9.25
N SER A 101 25.23 -30.69 -9.15
CA SER A 101 26.14 -31.78 -8.76
C SER A 101 26.01 -32.16 -7.29
N ASN A 102 26.34 -33.41 -6.98
CA ASN A 102 26.46 -33.93 -5.63
C ASN A 102 27.51 -33.16 -4.82
N THR A 103 28.56 -32.65 -5.45
CA THR A 103 29.53 -31.77 -4.79
C THR A 103 28.91 -30.45 -4.35
N SER A 104 28.00 -29.87 -5.15
CA SER A 104 27.25 -28.66 -4.78
C SER A 104 26.21 -28.96 -3.70
N LEU A 105 25.55 -30.12 -3.76
CA LEU A 105 24.57 -30.57 -2.76
C LEU A 105 25.18 -30.69 -1.36
N TRP A 106 26.42 -31.18 -1.26
CA TRP A 106 27.11 -31.37 0.02
C TRP A 106 28.13 -30.27 0.34
N ALA A 107 28.08 -29.14 -0.37
CA ALA A 107 28.90 -27.98 -0.07
C ALA A 107 28.52 -27.37 1.31
N PRO A 108 29.43 -26.65 1.98
CA PRO A 108 29.09 -25.87 3.16
C PRO A 108 27.93 -24.90 2.86
N TYR A 109 27.09 -24.64 3.86
CA TYR A 109 26.10 -23.57 3.78
C TYR A 109 26.78 -22.22 3.54
N ALA A 110 26.09 -21.32 2.84
CA ALA A 110 26.61 -19.98 2.61
C ALA A 110 26.71 -19.20 3.93
N ASN A 111 27.67 -18.28 4.03
CA ASN A 111 27.74 -17.39 5.17
C ASN A 111 26.50 -16.49 5.20
N ALA A 112 25.92 -16.30 6.39
CA ALA A 112 24.84 -15.34 6.57
C ALA A 112 25.33 -13.95 6.12
N THR A 113 24.61 -13.35 5.19
CA THR A 113 24.80 -11.95 4.82
C THR A 113 23.78 -11.13 5.60
N PRO A 114 24.08 -9.86 5.95
CA PRO A 114 23.09 -9.00 6.59
C PRO A 114 21.83 -8.98 5.71
N GLY A 115 20.67 -9.35 6.25
CA GLY A 115 19.41 -9.25 5.53
C GLY A 115 18.61 -8.07 6.04
N LEU A 116 17.29 -8.16 5.88
CA LEU A 116 16.36 -7.30 6.58
C LEU A 116 16.52 -7.44 8.11
N PRO A 117 16.26 -6.37 8.90
CA PRO A 117 16.38 -6.40 10.37
C PRO A 117 15.51 -7.46 11.07
N SER A 118 14.37 -7.80 10.47
CA SER A 118 13.49 -8.88 10.91
C SER A 118 12.79 -9.54 9.72
N SER A 119 12.21 -10.72 9.94
CA SER A 119 11.26 -11.29 8.98
C SER A 119 10.08 -10.35 8.79
N ILE A 120 9.58 -10.28 7.56
CA ILE A 120 8.38 -9.53 7.22
C ILE A 120 7.18 -10.47 7.35
N ASP A 121 6.13 -10.00 8.02
CA ASP A 121 4.81 -10.63 7.94
C ASP A 121 4.08 -10.05 6.74
N ASP A 122 4.21 -10.72 5.61
CA ASP A 122 3.56 -10.36 4.36
C ASP A 122 2.23 -11.13 4.18
N GLY A 123 1.76 -11.82 5.22
CA GLY A 123 0.55 -12.64 5.17
C GLY A 123 0.72 -13.99 4.47
N ASP A 124 1.94 -14.32 3.98
CA ASP A 124 2.26 -15.64 3.48
C ASP A 124 2.47 -16.61 4.65
N THR A 125 1.64 -17.65 4.73
CA THR A 125 1.82 -18.76 5.69
C THR A 125 2.93 -19.74 5.26
N GLY A 126 3.58 -19.48 4.13
CA GLY A 126 4.71 -20.20 3.58
C GLY A 126 6.01 -19.95 4.34
N ASP A 127 6.18 -20.66 5.46
CA ASP A 127 7.47 -21.03 6.10
C ASP A 127 8.60 -19.97 6.05
N SER A 128 8.32 -18.74 6.49
CA SER A 128 9.34 -17.71 6.73
C SER A 128 10.08 -17.87 8.07
N GLY A 129 10.17 -19.11 8.58
CA GLY A 129 10.91 -19.45 9.79
C GLY A 129 12.13 -20.32 9.47
N THR A 130 13.31 -19.71 9.32
CA THR A 130 14.58 -20.42 9.18
C THR A 130 15.02 -21.09 10.49
N ILE A 131 14.24 -22.05 10.97
CA ILE A 131 14.76 -23.09 11.85
C ILE A 131 15.27 -24.17 10.92
N TYR A 132 16.61 -24.28 10.76
CA TYR A 132 17.22 -25.46 10.16
C TYR A 132 16.76 -26.69 10.97
N LYS A 133 15.67 -27.35 10.56
CA LYS A 133 15.33 -28.67 11.06
C LYS A 133 16.58 -29.51 10.83
N ARG A 134 17.09 -30.13 11.90
CA ARG A 134 18.26 -30.99 11.84
C ARG A 134 17.97 -32.08 10.80
N GLN A 135 18.47 -31.88 9.57
CA GLN A 135 18.20 -32.78 8.45
C GLN A 135 18.81 -34.13 8.77
N ALA A 136 18.16 -35.21 8.34
CA ALA A 136 18.73 -36.54 8.44
C ALA A 136 20.06 -36.54 7.67
N ALA A 137 21.14 -37.06 8.26
CA ALA A 137 22.49 -37.02 7.70
C ALA A 137 22.63 -37.59 6.27
N SER A 138 21.60 -38.29 5.78
CA SER A 138 21.55 -38.92 4.46
C SER A 138 20.87 -38.10 3.36
N THR A 139 20.15 -37.01 3.67
CA THR A 139 19.36 -36.23 2.70
C THR A 139 19.47 -34.74 2.98
N ARG A 140 19.52 -33.90 1.94
CA ARG A 140 19.52 -32.44 2.07
C ARG A 140 18.37 -31.81 1.28
N LEU A 141 17.70 -30.81 1.87
CA LEU A 141 16.70 -30.02 1.17
C LEU A 141 17.37 -29.10 0.15
N VAL A 142 16.84 -29.08 -1.07
CA VAL A 142 17.29 -28.20 -2.16
C VAL A 142 16.11 -27.39 -2.66
N TYR A 143 16.36 -26.11 -2.86
CA TYR A 143 15.46 -25.10 -3.38
C TYR A 143 15.86 -24.80 -4.82
N ILE A 144 14.94 -25.00 -5.76
CA ILE A 144 15.12 -24.70 -7.19
C ILE A 144 14.17 -23.55 -7.52
N SER A 145 14.69 -22.51 -8.14
CA SER A 145 13.90 -21.36 -8.58
C SER A 145 14.28 -20.97 -10.00
N VAL A 146 13.27 -20.70 -10.83
CA VAL A 146 13.41 -20.25 -12.22
C VAL A 146 12.64 -18.98 -12.41
N THR A 147 13.25 -18.01 -13.08
CA THR A 147 12.65 -16.74 -13.40
C THR A 147 12.90 -16.37 -14.87
N THR A 148 11.93 -15.72 -15.51
CA THR A 148 11.99 -15.34 -16.93
C THR A 148 12.36 -13.87 -17.05
N CYS A 149 13.52 -13.55 -17.62
CA CYS A 149 14.01 -12.18 -17.72
C CYS A 149 13.61 -11.51 -19.03
N LEU A 150 13.44 -12.27 -20.11
CA LEU A 150 12.88 -11.79 -21.37
C LEU A 150 11.91 -12.82 -21.93
N GLN A 151 10.84 -12.34 -22.55
CA GLN A 151 9.82 -13.16 -23.21
C GLN A 151 9.55 -12.69 -24.64
N PRO A 152 9.00 -13.57 -25.50
CA PRO A 152 8.55 -13.20 -26.84
C PRO A 152 7.58 -12.03 -26.82
N GLN A 153 7.72 -11.16 -27.82
CA GLN A 153 6.92 -9.95 -27.95
C GLN A 153 5.75 -10.19 -28.91
N TRP A 154 4.68 -9.43 -28.71
CA TRP A 154 3.52 -9.48 -29.57
C TRP A 154 3.85 -8.94 -30.97
N ASN A 155 3.52 -9.71 -32.01
CA ASN A 155 3.70 -9.37 -33.43
C ASN A 155 2.37 -9.44 -34.21
N GLY A 156 1.23 -9.47 -33.50
CA GLY A 156 -0.08 -9.42 -34.13
C GLY A 156 -0.43 -8.02 -34.63
N SER A 157 -1.30 -7.93 -35.62
CA SER A 157 -1.81 -6.66 -36.17
C SER A 157 -2.85 -5.96 -35.29
N THR A 158 -3.28 -6.59 -34.19
CA THR A 158 -4.25 -6.07 -33.22
C THR A 158 -3.58 -5.86 -31.87
N ASN A 159 -4.30 -5.27 -30.90
CA ASN A 159 -3.83 -5.25 -29.50
C ASN A 159 -3.66 -6.67 -28.97
N GLN A 160 -2.70 -6.84 -28.05
CA GLN A 160 -2.44 -8.12 -27.39
C GLN A 160 -3.65 -8.55 -26.55
N THR A 161 -4.22 -9.71 -26.88
CA THR A 161 -5.39 -10.30 -26.21
C THR A 161 -5.07 -11.55 -25.41
N THR A 162 -3.84 -12.05 -25.53
CA THR A 162 -3.37 -13.27 -24.87
C THR A 162 -2.02 -13.00 -24.20
N ILE A 163 -1.76 -13.68 -23.08
CA ILE A 163 -0.46 -13.60 -22.41
C ILE A 163 0.59 -14.38 -23.22
N PRO A 164 1.86 -13.97 -23.20
CA PRO A 164 2.95 -14.72 -23.83
C PRO A 164 3.07 -16.12 -23.24
N PRO A 165 3.50 -17.12 -24.04
CA PRO A 165 3.66 -18.47 -23.54
C PRO A 165 4.74 -18.47 -22.46
N GLN A 166 4.40 -18.98 -21.28
CA GLN A 166 5.33 -19.17 -20.17
C GLN A 166 6.38 -20.25 -20.49
N LEU A 167 7.40 -20.43 -19.65
CA LEU A 167 8.30 -21.60 -19.69
C LEU A 167 7.80 -22.72 -18.76
N THR A 168 8.35 -23.93 -18.88
CA THR A 168 8.03 -25.04 -17.96
C THR A 168 9.31 -25.60 -17.36
N LEU A 169 9.38 -25.66 -16.04
CA LEU A 169 10.42 -26.33 -15.28
C LEU A 169 10.06 -27.81 -15.12
N TYR A 170 10.98 -28.71 -15.49
CA TYR A 170 10.90 -30.12 -15.15
C TYR A 170 12.00 -30.47 -14.15
N VAL A 171 11.66 -31.15 -13.07
CA VAL A 171 12.63 -31.61 -12.06
C VAL A 171 12.55 -33.13 -11.98
N SER A 172 13.70 -33.80 -12.07
CA SER A 172 13.74 -35.26 -11.95
C SER A 172 13.60 -35.70 -10.49
N ASN A 173 12.73 -36.68 -10.25
CA ASN A 173 12.51 -37.29 -8.94
C ASN A 173 13.28 -38.61 -8.78
N SER A 174 14.09 -39.01 -9.77
CA SER A 174 14.81 -40.28 -9.80
C SER A 174 16.20 -40.16 -10.41
N THR A 175 17.15 -40.94 -9.91
CA THR A 175 18.50 -41.04 -10.47
C THR A 175 18.54 -41.69 -11.86
N SER A 176 17.46 -42.37 -12.28
CA SER A 176 17.32 -42.97 -13.62
C SER A 176 17.02 -41.94 -14.71
N ASN A 177 16.31 -40.86 -14.36
CA ASN A 177 15.90 -39.85 -15.32
C ASN A 177 16.89 -38.67 -15.28
N LYS A 178 17.87 -38.70 -16.19
CA LYS A 178 18.90 -37.65 -16.32
C LYS A 178 18.54 -36.55 -17.33
N GLU A 179 17.45 -36.75 -18.06
CA GLU A 179 16.98 -35.85 -19.11
C GLU A 179 15.49 -35.54 -18.90
N PRO A 180 15.11 -34.90 -17.78
CA PRO A 180 13.73 -34.52 -17.56
C PRO A 180 13.27 -33.57 -18.67
N GLY A 181 11.99 -33.65 -19.04
CA GLY A 181 11.44 -32.88 -20.15
C GLY A 181 10.09 -33.39 -20.61
N PRO A 182 9.50 -32.75 -21.63
CA PRO A 182 8.12 -33.03 -22.08
C PRO A 182 7.91 -34.48 -22.55
N ASN A 183 8.96 -35.14 -23.07
CA ASN A 183 8.92 -36.53 -23.54
C ASN A 183 9.41 -37.55 -22.49
N GLY A 184 9.75 -37.09 -21.29
CA GLY A 184 10.28 -37.93 -20.21
C GLY A 184 9.21 -38.75 -19.46
N PRO A 185 9.60 -39.78 -18.71
CA PRO A 185 8.69 -40.60 -17.92
C PRO A 185 8.02 -39.79 -16.80
N VAL A 186 6.70 -39.57 -16.91
CA VAL A 186 5.89 -38.73 -16.00
C VAL A 186 6.03 -39.09 -14.52
N ARG A 187 6.26 -40.37 -14.17
CA ARG A 187 6.39 -40.81 -12.77
C ARG A 187 7.75 -40.50 -12.14
N GLU A 188 8.73 -40.11 -12.96
CA GLU A 188 10.11 -39.84 -12.53
C GLU A 188 10.46 -38.37 -12.65
N GLN A 189 9.46 -37.49 -12.84
CA GLN A 189 9.67 -36.05 -12.91
C GLN A 189 8.44 -35.28 -12.44
N THR A 190 8.68 -34.06 -11.99
CA THR A 190 7.65 -33.07 -11.66
C THR A 190 7.70 -31.97 -12.73
N ALA A 191 6.56 -31.63 -13.33
CA ALA A 191 6.44 -30.57 -14.33
C ALA A 191 5.73 -29.36 -13.71
N ILE A 192 6.34 -28.18 -13.79
CA ILE A 192 5.88 -26.96 -13.15
C ILE A 192 5.86 -25.86 -14.21
N ARG A 193 4.66 -25.44 -14.58
CA ARG A 193 4.46 -24.29 -15.46
C ARG A 193 4.84 -23.03 -14.71
N LEU A 194 5.66 -22.16 -15.31
CA LEU A 194 5.91 -20.84 -14.73
C LEU A 194 4.61 -20.04 -14.70
N ASN A 195 4.37 -19.34 -13.60
CA ASN A 195 3.26 -18.42 -13.41
C ASN A 195 3.82 -16.99 -13.43
N GLU A 196 3.41 -16.20 -14.43
CA GLU A 196 3.90 -14.83 -14.63
C GLU A 196 5.44 -14.74 -14.57
N GLY A 197 6.11 -15.69 -15.22
CA GLY A 197 7.56 -15.71 -15.37
C GLY A 197 8.31 -16.33 -14.21
N PHE A 198 7.65 -16.93 -13.21
CA PHE A 198 8.30 -17.54 -12.05
C PHE A 198 7.82 -18.96 -11.74
N ALA A 199 8.74 -19.81 -11.29
CA ALA A 199 8.44 -21.10 -10.70
C ALA A 199 9.46 -21.44 -9.62
N ASN A 200 9.01 -22.11 -8.57
CA ASN A 200 9.86 -22.64 -7.52
C ASN A 200 9.51 -24.11 -7.22
N TYR A 201 10.48 -24.85 -6.68
CA TYR A 201 10.31 -26.22 -6.25
C TYR A 201 11.34 -26.59 -5.19
N SER A 202 10.91 -27.27 -4.12
CA SER A 202 11.79 -27.79 -3.09
C SER A 202 11.71 -29.31 -3.01
N MET A 203 12.86 -29.99 -2.89
CA MET A 203 12.92 -31.44 -2.71
C MET A 203 14.08 -31.86 -1.82
N ASN A 204 13.92 -33.00 -1.13
CA ASN A 204 15.04 -33.65 -0.46
C ASN A 204 15.84 -34.48 -1.48
N ALA A 205 17.13 -34.24 -1.57
CA ALA A 205 18.05 -34.93 -2.46
C ALA A 205 19.16 -35.65 -1.70
N THR A 206 19.65 -36.74 -2.28
CA THR A 206 20.79 -37.53 -1.77
C THR A 206 21.96 -37.57 -2.74
N THR A 207 21.71 -37.24 -4.01
CA THR A 207 22.67 -37.32 -5.12
C THR A 207 22.49 -36.14 -6.07
N ASP A 208 23.17 -36.18 -7.22
CA ASP A 208 22.97 -35.27 -8.36
C ASP A 208 21.48 -35.06 -8.67
N ILE A 209 21.12 -33.83 -9.00
CA ILE A 209 19.77 -33.44 -9.41
C ILE A 209 19.84 -33.01 -10.87
N TYR A 210 18.93 -33.55 -11.67
CA TYR A 210 18.71 -33.14 -13.06
C TYR A 210 17.39 -32.39 -13.14
N MET A 211 17.41 -31.24 -13.79
CA MET A 211 16.25 -30.41 -14.06
C MET A 211 16.35 -29.87 -15.47
N SER A 212 15.25 -29.37 -16.03
CA SER A 212 15.29 -28.75 -17.36
C SER A 212 14.29 -27.62 -17.45
N VAL A 213 14.61 -26.67 -18.32
CA VAL A 213 13.70 -25.59 -18.70
C VAL A 213 13.31 -25.82 -20.15
N HIS A 214 12.01 -25.93 -20.38
CA HIS A 214 11.43 -26.16 -21.68
C HIS A 214 10.66 -24.92 -22.14
N ALA A 215 10.95 -24.48 -23.36
CA ALA A 215 10.18 -23.45 -24.04
C ALA A 215 9.07 -24.11 -24.87
N PRO A 216 7.80 -23.69 -24.69
CA PRO A 216 6.71 -24.21 -25.50
C PRO A 216 6.85 -23.79 -26.97
N ASP A 217 6.03 -24.38 -27.83
CA ASP A 217 5.90 -23.94 -29.22
C ASP A 217 5.41 -22.48 -29.29
N MET A 218 5.96 -21.71 -30.22
CA MET A 218 5.64 -20.30 -30.38
C MET A 218 4.32 -20.12 -31.13
N PRO A 219 3.31 -19.46 -30.54
CA PRO A 219 2.09 -19.10 -31.26
C PRO A 219 2.39 -18.09 -32.38
N ASN A 220 1.59 -18.10 -33.45
CA ASN A 220 1.81 -17.28 -34.66
C ASN A 220 1.87 -15.76 -34.42
N ASN A 221 1.28 -15.30 -33.31
CA ASN A 221 1.16 -13.90 -32.92
C ASN A 221 2.30 -13.42 -32.02
N PHE A 222 3.24 -14.29 -31.64
CA PHE A 222 4.43 -13.93 -30.87
C PHE A 222 5.69 -14.18 -31.66
N THR A 223 6.72 -13.36 -31.43
CA THR A 223 8.06 -13.54 -32.01
C THR A 223 9.14 -13.27 -30.99
N GLY A 224 10.31 -13.88 -31.18
CA GLY A 224 11.48 -13.67 -30.33
C GLY A 224 11.94 -14.95 -29.65
N ILE A 225 12.56 -14.78 -28.49
CA ILE A 225 13.13 -15.85 -27.67
C ILE A 225 12.78 -15.60 -26.21
N TRP A 226 13.01 -16.60 -25.37
CA TRP A 226 13.03 -16.38 -23.93
C TRP A 226 14.48 -16.24 -23.46
N ASN A 227 14.68 -15.40 -22.45
CA ASN A 227 15.84 -15.42 -21.58
C ASN A 227 15.35 -15.76 -20.17
N TYR A 228 16.02 -16.68 -19.50
CA TYR A 228 15.66 -17.09 -18.14
C TYR A 228 16.90 -17.30 -17.29
N GLU A 229 16.69 -17.17 -15.99
CA GLU A 229 17.67 -17.49 -14.96
C GLU A 229 17.14 -18.65 -14.12
N ILE A 230 17.98 -19.64 -13.87
CA ILE A 230 17.68 -20.78 -13.01
C ILE A 230 18.76 -20.91 -11.95
N ALA A 231 18.36 -21.18 -10.72
CA ALA A 231 19.27 -21.40 -9.62
C ALA A 231 18.81 -22.57 -8.77
N ALA A 232 19.77 -23.25 -8.16
CA ALA A 232 19.55 -24.22 -7.11
C ALA A 232 20.35 -23.83 -5.87
N SER A 233 19.76 -24.02 -4.70
CA SER A 233 20.35 -23.66 -3.43
C SER A 233 20.02 -24.68 -2.35
N ILE A 234 20.96 -24.86 -1.43
CA ILE A 234 20.77 -25.66 -0.22
C ILE A 234 20.36 -24.80 0.99
N ASP A 235 20.38 -23.46 0.83
CA ASP A 235 20.17 -22.49 1.90
C ASP A 235 18.71 -21.99 1.92
N ASN A 236 18.24 -21.43 0.80
CA ASN A 236 16.87 -20.97 0.54
C ASN A 236 16.69 -20.69 -0.97
N TYR A 237 15.48 -20.36 -1.44
CA TYR A 237 15.28 -19.94 -2.83
C TYR A 237 16.17 -18.75 -3.20
N TYR A 238 16.77 -18.80 -4.40
CA TYR A 238 17.60 -17.72 -4.92
C TYR A 238 16.76 -16.59 -5.55
N HIS A 239 15.64 -16.95 -6.19
CA HIS A 239 14.59 -16.02 -6.63
C HIS A 239 13.33 -16.24 -5.81
N GLY A 240 12.68 -15.16 -5.37
CA GLY A 240 11.41 -15.20 -4.65
C GLY A 240 10.26 -14.57 -5.44
N ALA A 241 9.03 -15.05 -5.22
CA ALA A 241 7.83 -14.34 -5.63
C ALA A 241 6.69 -14.70 -4.68
N HIS A 242 5.96 -13.69 -4.23
CA HIS A 242 4.83 -13.82 -3.31
C HIS A 242 3.55 -13.28 -3.98
N PRO A 243 3.01 -14.00 -4.99
CA PRO A 243 1.89 -13.51 -5.81
C PRO A 243 0.56 -13.37 -5.06
N ASP A 244 0.44 -14.05 -3.92
CA ASP A 244 -0.76 -14.07 -3.07
C ASP A 244 -0.61 -13.21 -1.80
N SER A 245 0.50 -12.48 -1.69
CA SER A 245 0.84 -11.63 -0.55
C SER A 245 0.64 -10.14 -0.91
N PRO A 246 -0.43 -9.49 -0.43
CA PRO A 246 -0.65 -8.07 -0.64
C PRO A 246 0.25 -7.27 0.31
N PHE A 247 1.49 -7.00 -0.09
CA PHE A 247 2.44 -6.26 0.75
C PHE A 247 2.64 -4.79 0.34
N LEU A 248 1.91 -4.33 -0.69
CA LEU A 248 1.93 -2.97 -1.21
C LEU A 248 0.50 -2.44 -1.33
N TYR A 249 0.28 -1.24 -0.81
CA TYR A 249 -1.06 -0.66 -0.72
C TYR A 249 -1.10 0.78 -1.22
N LEU A 250 -2.21 1.13 -1.87
CA LEU A 250 -2.49 2.49 -2.31
C LEU A 250 -2.96 3.35 -1.15
N VAL A 251 -2.28 4.48 -0.93
CA VAL A 251 -2.76 5.51 -0.02
C VAL A 251 -3.75 6.42 -0.75
N ASP A 252 -3.30 7.04 -1.83
CA ASP A 252 -4.11 7.89 -2.71
C ASP A 252 -3.36 8.22 -4.02
N THR A 253 -4.04 8.85 -4.98
CA THR A 253 -3.48 9.37 -6.24
C THR A 253 -3.84 10.83 -6.46
N ASP A 254 -3.09 11.52 -7.32
CA ASP A 254 -3.56 12.74 -7.98
C ASP A 254 -3.53 12.55 -9.50
N THR A 255 -3.54 13.64 -10.27
CA THR A 255 -3.52 13.59 -11.74
C THR A 255 -2.17 13.19 -12.32
N HIS A 256 -1.07 13.31 -11.58
CA HIS A 256 0.29 13.09 -12.09
C HIS A 256 1.15 12.18 -11.20
N ALA A 257 0.62 11.73 -10.06
CA ALA A 257 1.37 10.98 -9.08
C ALA A 257 0.49 10.00 -8.29
N ALA A 258 1.16 9.04 -7.65
CA ALA A 258 0.56 8.08 -6.74
C ALA A 258 1.42 7.93 -5.49
N LEU A 259 0.75 7.74 -4.35
CA LEU A 259 1.41 7.44 -3.07
C LEU A 259 1.04 6.03 -2.63
N LEU A 260 2.06 5.19 -2.47
CA LEU A 260 1.92 3.81 -2.00
C LEU A 260 2.70 3.63 -0.69
N VAL A 261 2.33 2.61 0.08
CA VAL A 261 3.06 2.19 1.27
C VAL A 261 3.10 0.66 1.40
N THR A 262 4.12 0.15 2.07
CA THR A 262 4.14 -1.27 2.50
C THR A 262 3.22 -1.51 3.69
N ASN A 263 3.02 -2.78 4.05
CA ASN A 263 2.53 -3.11 5.39
C ASN A 263 3.57 -2.74 6.47
N ASN A 264 3.21 -2.90 7.74
CA ASN A 264 4.16 -2.84 8.86
C ASN A 264 5.33 -3.79 8.59
N LEU A 265 6.56 -3.25 8.63
CA LEU A 265 7.78 -4.04 8.43
C LEU A 265 8.17 -4.83 9.69
N THR A 266 7.66 -4.39 10.84
CA THR A 266 7.86 -5.03 12.14
C THR A 266 6.74 -4.64 13.10
N GLU A 267 6.45 -5.53 14.05
CA GLU A 267 5.57 -5.25 15.19
C GLU A 267 6.32 -4.71 16.41
N ALA A 268 7.65 -4.54 16.30
CA ALA A 268 8.50 -3.97 17.34
C ALA A 268 8.05 -2.56 17.76
N ASN A 269 8.30 -2.21 19.01
CA ASN A 269 8.02 -0.88 19.56
C ASN A 269 9.17 0.10 19.27
N PRO A 270 8.93 1.42 19.33
CA PRO A 270 9.98 2.42 19.04
C PRO A 270 11.28 2.26 19.84
N ASP A 271 11.20 1.73 21.07
CA ASP A 271 12.36 1.51 21.94
C ASP A 271 13.18 0.25 21.58
N ASP A 272 12.65 -0.62 20.71
CA ASP A 272 13.33 -1.85 20.31
C ASP A 272 14.42 -1.57 19.26
N ILE A 273 15.55 -2.27 19.38
CA ILE A 273 16.68 -2.15 18.44
C ILE A 273 16.25 -2.41 17.00
N VAL A 274 15.37 -3.41 16.78
CA VAL A 274 14.87 -3.78 15.45
C VAL A 274 14.10 -2.62 14.80
N TYR A 275 13.33 -1.86 15.57
CA TYR A 275 12.61 -0.68 15.07
C TYR A 275 13.60 0.37 14.55
N GLN A 276 14.64 0.66 15.33
CA GLN A 276 15.67 1.64 14.97
C GLN A 276 16.49 1.17 13.76
N GLN A 277 16.76 -0.13 13.64
CA GLN A 277 17.40 -0.71 12.47
C GLN A 277 16.58 -0.52 11.19
N TRP A 278 15.26 -0.74 11.26
CA TRP A 278 14.36 -0.48 10.13
C TRP A 278 14.35 1.00 9.73
N MET A 279 14.25 1.91 10.69
CA MET A 279 14.21 3.35 10.42
C MET A 279 15.53 3.90 9.87
N ASN A 280 16.66 3.28 10.20
CA ASN A 280 17.99 3.65 9.68
C ASN A 280 18.37 2.95 8.37
N LEU A 281 17.54 2.03 7.87
CA LEU A 281 17.82 1.31 6.64
C LEU A 281 17.53 2.19 5.41
N THR A 282 18.45 2.21 4.45
CA THR A 282 18.17 2.77 3.13
C THR A 282 17.11 1.90 2.44
N SER A 283 16.05 2.53 1.91
CA SER A 283 14.95 1.92 1.16
C SER A 283 15.24 0.51 0.60
N PRO A 284 14.84 -0.55 1.32
CA PRO A 284 15.11 -1.93 0.91
C PRO A 284 14.28 -2.37 -0.30
N PHE A 285 13.16 -1.69 -0.56
CA PHE A 285 12.26 -2.05 -1.64
C PHE A 285 12.27 -1.02 -2.77
N THR A 286 11.80 -1.48 -3.93
CA THR A 286 11.49 -0.63 -5.08
C THR A 286 10.13 -0.99 -5.63
N VAL A 287 9.49 -0.05 -6.33
CA VAL A 287 8.20 -0.28 -6.98
C VAL A 287 8.34 -0.06 -8.48
N PHE A 288 7.95 -1.07 -9.25
CA PHE A 288 7.82 -0.96 -10.69
C PHE A 288 6.39 -0.61 -11.06
N VAL A 289 6.20 0.42 -11.90
CA VAL A 289 4.88 0.94 -12.24
C VAL A 289 4.71 0.99 -13.75
N GLN A 290 3.58 0.49 -14.24
CA GLN A 290 3.28 0.51 -15.67
C GLN A 290 1.79 0.73 -15.94
N PRO A 291 1.41 1.49 -16.99
CA PRO A 291 0.02 1.60 -17.43
C PRO A 291 -0.56 0.22 -17.76
N THR A 292 -1.79 -0.06 -17.34
CA THR A 292 -2.44 -1.37 -17.59
C THR A 292 -2.73 -1.64 -19.07
N ILE A 293 -2.70 -0.60 -19.91
CA ILE A 293 -2.82 -0.68 -21.36
C ILE A 293 -1.55 -1.25 -22.02
N ASP A 294 -0.39 -1.06 -21.39
CA ASP A 294 0.86 -1.67 -21.83
C ASP A 294 0.92 -3.13 -21.33
N LYS A 295 1.09 -4.05 -22.29
CA LYS A 295 1.05 -5.51 -22.06
C LYS A 295 2.42 -6.16 -22.13
N SER A 296 3.50 -5.37 -22.20
CA SER A 296 4.87 -5.90 -22.31
C SER A 296 5.31 -6.76 -21.12
N LEU A 297 4.77 -6.49 -19.93
CA LEU A 297 5.03 -7.26 -18.70
C LEU A 297 4.02 -8.40 -18.44
N ASP A 298 2.95 -8.52 -19.21
CA ASP A 298 2.01 -9.64 -19.06
C ASP A 298 2.78 -10.96 -19.25
N GLY A 299 2.75 -11.87 -18.29
CA GLY A 299 3.51 -13.10 -18.31
C GLY A 299 4.88 -13.05 -17.63
N MET A 300 5.29 -11.92 -17.04
CA MET A 300 6.55 -11.77 -16.28
C MET A 300 6.39 -11.00 -14.96
N ARG A 301 5.17 -10.79 -14.47
CA ARG A 301 4.92 -9.96 -13.27
C ARG A 301 5.48 -10.54 -11.97
N ASN A 302 5.70 -11.85 -11.91
CA ASN A 302 6.32 -12.54 -10.78
C ASN A 302 7.84 -12.71 -10.94
N SER A 303 8.44 -12.11 -11.96
CA SER A 303 9.86 -12.24 -12.27
C SER A 303 10.63 -10.97 -11.94
N TYR A 304 11.46 -10.97 -10.89
CA TYR A 304 12.29 -9.82 -10.54
C TYR A 304 13.15 -9.35 -11.73
N CYS A 305 13.87 -10.26 -12.39
CA CYS A 305 14.70 -9.90 -13.54
C CYS A 305 13.87 -9.46 -14.76
N GLY A 306 12.66 -10.01 -14.95
CA GLY A 306 11.74 -9.56 -16.00
C GLY A 306 11.27 -8.13 -15.77
N MET A 307 10.98 -7.80 -14.51
CA MET A 307 10.61 -6.44 -14.10
C MET A 307 11.77 -5.46 -14.27
N THR A 308 13.00 -5.81 -13.89
CA THR A 308 14.17 -4.93 -14.09
C THR A 308 14.45 -4.68 -15.58
N HIS A 309 14.41 -5.71 -16.42
CA HIS A 309 14.62 -5.56 -17.87
C HIS A 309 13.54 -4.71 -18.56
N ALA A 310 12.28 -4.84 -18.15
CA ALA A 310 11.19 -4.05 -18.72
C ALA A 310 11.17 -2.60 -18.22
N SER A 311 11.46 -2.40 -16.93
CA SER A 311 11.39 -1.09 -16.25
C SER A 311 12.53 -0.13 -16.57
N ILE A 312 13.67 -0.63 -17.08
CA ILE A 312 14.74 0.21 -17.66
C ILE A 312 14.21 1.08 -18.81
N ASN A 313 13.06 0.72 -19.40
CA ASN A 313 12.51 1.43 -20.55
C ASN A 313 11.40 2.44 -20.21
N ASN A 314 10.78 2.44 -19.03
CA ASN A 314 9.73 3.39 -18.64
C ASN A 314 9.47 3.40 -17.11
N ALA A 315 9.41 4.60 -16.50
CA ALA A 315 8.79 4.95 -15.20
C ALA A 315 9.43 4.53 -13.85
N SER A 316 10.46 3.66 -13.79
CA SER A 316 11.07 3.31 -12.49
C SER A 316 11.96 4.43 -11.88
N SER A 317 12.43 5.38 -12.68
CA SER A 317 13.31 6.47 -12.26
C SER A 317 12.61 7.63 -11.55
N SER A 318 11.28 7.69 -11.55
CA SER A 318 10.48 8.76 -10.92
C SER A 318 9.91 8.38 -9.56
N VAL A 319 10.36 7.26 -8.99
CA VAL A 319 9.92 6.77 -7.68
C VAL A 319 10.84 7.30 -6.58
N GLN A 320 10.28 8.09 -5.67
CA GLN A 320 10.96 8.52 -4.44
C GLN A 320 10.47 7.67 -3.29
N SER A 321 11.40 6.97 -2.62
CA SER A 321 11.09 6.09 -1.52
C SER A 321 11.62 6.62 -0.19
N GLY A 322 11.02 6.21 0.93
CA GLY A 322 11.50 6.57 2.25
C GLY A 322 10.76 5.87 3.38
N MET A 323 11.50 5.61 4.46
CA MET A 323 10.96 5.03 5.68
C MET A 323 10.07 6.02 6.43
N ILE A 324 8.91 5.56 6.88
CA ILE A 324 7.92 6.34 7.62
C ILE A 324 7.35 5.53 8.79
N THR A 325 6.72 6.22 9.73
CA THR A 325 6.05 5.63 10.91
C THR A 325 4.59 6.06 11.02
N ARG A 326 4.02 6.57 9.93
CA ARG A 326 2.65 7.08 9.91
C ARG A 326 1.62 5.96 9.96
N GLY A 327 0.53 6.23 10.68
CA GLY A 327 -0.64 5.35 10.79
C GLY A 327 -0.73 4.64 12.14
N LEU A 328 -1.74 3.78 12.28
CA LEU A 328 -2.04 3.10 13.54
C LEU A 328 -0.82 2.31 14.04
N GLY A 329 -0.46 2.52 15.31
CA GLY A 329 0.64 1.82 15.99
C GLY A 329 2.04 2.37 15.72
N HIS A 330 2.18 3.41 14.90
CA HIS A 330 3.45 4.07 14.55
C HIS A 330 4.57 3.11 14.12
N LYS A 331 4.18 2.03 13.43
CA LYS A 331 5.11 0.98 13.00
C LYS A 331 5.88 1.39 11.74
N PRO A 332 7.15 0.96 11.59
CA PRO A 332 7.95 1.27 10.41
C PRO A 332 7.29 0.72 9.15
N LYS A 333 7.23 1.55 8.12
CA LYS A 333 6.76 1.23 6.76
C LYS A 333 7.65 1.92 5.76
N GLU A 334 7.64 1.45 4.52
CA GLU A 334 8.25 2.19 3.42
C GLU A 334 7.15 2.85 2.58
N GLN A 335 7.35 4.13 2.24
CA GLN A 335 6.48 4.92 1.38
C GLN A 335 7.13 5.07 0.00
N PHE A 336 6.32 5.03 -1.06
CA PHE A 336 6.73 5.29 -2.44
C PHE A 336 5.88 6.40 -3.04
N TYR A 337 6.53 7.50 -3.42
CA TYR A 337 5.94 8.60 -4.18
C TYR A 337 6.35 8.49 -5.64
N ILE A 338 5.41 8.08 -6.47
CA ILE A 338 5.60 7.86 -7.91
C ILE A 338 5.14 9.11 -8.65
N GLN A 339 6.03 9.71 -9.43
CA GLN A 339 5.74 10.91 -10.21
C GLN A 339 5.68 10.62 -11.71
N GLU A 340 5.30 11.64 -12.49
CA GLU A 340 5.27 11.61 -13.96
C GLU A 340 4.26 10.60 -14.53
N LEU A 341 3.18 10.37 -13.79
CA LEU A 341 2.04 9.59 -14.25
C LEU A 341 1.12 10.45 -15.13
N ASN A 342 0.34 9.79 -15.99
CA ASN A 342 -0.69 10.43 -16.78
C ASN A 342 -2.00 10.40 -16.01
N GLY A 343 -2.77 11.49 -16.04
CA GLY A 343 -4.10 11.56 -15.43
C GLY A 343 -5.12 10.62 -16.09
N SER A 344 -6.17 10.27 -15.35
CA SER A 344 -7.24 9.38 -15.81
C SER A 344 -6.74 8.03 -16.36
N THR A 345 -5.58 7.55 -15.92
CA THR A 345 -4.91 6.36 -16.45
C THR A 345 -4.82 5.30 -15.36
N SER A 346 -5.17 4.06 -15.72
CA SER A 346 -5.00 2.91 -14.83
C SER A 346 -3.58 2.36 -14.92
N TYR A 347 -3.00 2.07 -13.78
CA TYR A 347 -1.66 1.52 -13.60
C TYR A 347 -1.73 0.24 -12.77
N PHE A 348 -0.72 -0.59 -12.93
CA PHE A 348 -0.37 -1.60 -11.92
C PHE A 348 1.03 -1.30 -11.37
N GLY A 349 1.20 -1.50 -10.07
CA GLY A 349 2.46 -1.39 -9.35
C GLY A 349 2.88 -2.75 -8.80
N VAL A 350 4.16 -3.10 -8.89
CA VAL A 350 4.72 -4.33 -8.32
C VAL A 350 5.84 -3.94 -7.37
N LEU A 351 5.73 -4.34 -6.10
CA LEU A 351 6.80 -4.20 -5.14
C LEU A 351 7.86 -5.26 -5.40
N ALA A 352 9.12 -4.86 -5.29
CA ALA A 352 10.26 -5.71 -5.53
C ALA A 352 11.39 -5.41 -4.54
N MET A 353 12.24 -6.40 -4.32
CA MET A 353 13.44 -6.29 -3.50
C MET A 353 14.61 -6.88 -4.28
N GLU A 354 15.69 -6.10 -4.41
CA GLU A 354 16.91 -6.58 -5.06
C GLU A 354 17.70 -7.48 -4.11
N GLY A 355 18.05 -8.67 -4.59
CA GLY A 355 18.75 -9.67 -3.78
C GLY A 355 18.06 -9.90 -2.43
N ASN A 356 18.84 -9.79 -1.35
CA ASN A 356 18.32 -9.86 0.02
C ASN A 356 18.21 -8.50 0.72
N SER A 357 18.04 -7.42 -0.06
CA SER A 357 18.08 -6.00 0.32
C SER A 357 19.46 -5.41 0.62
N THR A 358 20.49 -6.20 1.00
CA THR A 358 21.84 -5.64 1.24
C THR A 358 22.89 -6.15 0.26
N LYS A 359 22.71 -7.37 -0.26
CA LYS A 359 23.61 -8.01 -1.21
C LYS A 359 22.83 -8.72 -2.30
N THR A 360 23.44 -8.77 -3.47
CA THR A 360 22.81 -9.24 -4.71
C THR A 360 23.79 -10.12 -5.48
N GLY A 361 23.26 -10.96 -6.36
CA GLY A 361 24.06 -11.77 -7.28
C GLY A 361 24.56 -13.10 -6.74
N SER A 362 25.46 -13.71 -7.53
CA SER A 362 25.93 -15.08 -7.36
C SER A 362 26.60 -15.31 -6.00
N GLY A 363 26.24 -16.40 -5.33
CA GLY A 363 26.75 -16.80 -4.02
C GLY A 363 25.98 -16.20 -2.83
N VAL A 364 25.01 -15.31 -3.06
CA VAL A 364 24.17 -14.70 -2.02
C VAL A 364 22.86 -15.49 -1.89
N VAL A 365 22.47 -15.83 -0.66
CA VAL A 365 21.16 -16.44 -0.39
C VAL A 365 20.07 -15.41 -0.67
N GLY A 366 19.14 -15.73 -1.57
CA GLY A 366 18.16 -14.76 -2.09
C GLY A 366 18.75 -13.73 -3.07
N GLY A 367 19.97 -13.94 -3.58
CA GLY A 367 20.69 -12.96 -4.41
C GLY A 367 20.01 -12.60 -5.74
N GLY A 368 19.01 -13.37 -6.17
CA GLY A 368 18.24 -13.15 -7.40
C GLY A 368 17.03 -12.24 -7.26
N GLY A 369 16.77 -11.72 -6.05
CA GLY A 369 15.68 -10.79 -5.77
C GLY A 369 14.30 -11.44 -5.67
N GLN A 370 13.32 -10.63 -5.28
CA GLN A 370 11.95 -11.09 -5.12
C GLN A 370 10.91 -10.00 -5.40
N VAL A 371 9.67 -10.44 -5.64
CA VAL A 371 8.52 -9.57 -5.93
C VAL A 371 7.27 -10.00 -5.17
N TRP A 372 6.35 -9.07 -4.94
CA TRP A 372 5.06 -9.31 -4.27
C TRP A 372 3.88 -9.11 -5.20
N GLN A 373 2.68 -9.38 -4.70
CA GLN A 373 1.43 -9.21 -5.42
C GLN A 373 1.31 -7.80 -6.03
N PRO A 374 0.95 -7.69 -7.33
CA PRO A 374 0.69 -6.40 -7.97
C PRO A 374 -0.52 -5.68 -7.39
N VAL A 375 -0.43 -4.35 -7.22
CA VAL A 375 -1.53 -3.46 -6.85
C VAL A 375 -2.02 -2.69 -8.08
N ASN A 376 -3.32 -2.65 -8.32
CA ASN A 376 -3.91 -1.83 -9.37
C ASN A 376 -4.42 -0.51 -8.80
N PHE A 377 -4.18 0.59 -9.52
CA PHE A 377 -4.67 1.92 -9.13
C PHE A 377 -4.97 2.79 -10.35
N GLN A 378 -5.69 3.89 -10.14
CA GLN A 378 -6.02 4.85 -11.19
C GLN A 378 -5.68 6.26 -10.71
N THR A 379 -5.01 7.02 -11.56
CA THR A 379 -4.79 8.46 -11.34
C THR A 379 -6.08 9.24 -11.52
N LYS A 380 -6.24 10.30 -10.74
CA LYS A 380 -7.38 11.21 -10.85
C LYS A 380 -7.41 11.88 -12.22
N ALA A 381 -8.59 12.35 -12.62
CA ALA A 381 -8.80 13.00 -13.91
C ALA A 381 -8.83 14.53 -13.79
N ASP A 382 -9.32 15.06 -12.67
CA ASP A 382 -9.50 16.48 -12.43
C ASP A 382 -8.28 17.06 -11.69
N ASN A 383 -7.75 18.20 -12.16
CA ASN A 383 -6.60 18.89 -11.52
C ASN A 383 -6.97 19.64 -10.23
N ASN A 384 -8.09 19.30 -9.61
CA ASN A 384 -8.62 19.92 -8.39
C ASN A 384 -8.18 19.20 -7.11
N CYS A 385 -7.44 18.10 -7.23
CA CYS A 385 -6.87 17.34 -6.11
C CYS A 385 -5.37 17.11 -6.32
N ALA A 386 -4.57 17.25 -5.27
CA ALA A 386 -3.13 16.96 -5.29
C ALA A 386 -2.67 16.32 -3.99
N LEU A 387 -1.70 15.39 -4.08
CA LEU A 387 -1.15 14.68 -2.92
C LEU A 387 -0.42 15.65 -1.98
N VAL A 388 -0.62 15.46 -0.67
CA VAL A 388 0.18 16.12 0.38
C VAL A 388 0.62 15.10 1.43
N PHE A 389 1.89 15.14 1.81
CA PHE A 389 2.52 14.22 2.76
C PHE A 389 3.78 14.88 3.36
N ASN A 390 4.39 14.26 4.38
CA ASN A 390 5.54 14.78 5.13
C ASN A 390 5.29 16.17 5.75
N LEU A 391 4.09 16.37 6.29
CA LEU A 391 3.72 17.57 7.02
C LEU A 391 4.38 17.60 8.41
N THR A 392 4.66 18.79 8.93
CA THR A 392 5.31 18.96 10.24
C THR A 392 4.30 18.86 11.37
N PHE A 393 3.17 19.57 11.28
CA PHE A 393 2.13 19.52 12.30
C PHE A 393 1.22 18.32 12.08
N CYS A 394 0.52 18.24 10.94
CA CYS A 394 -0.37 17.13 10.56
C CYS A 394 0.39 15.94 9.94
N HIS A 395 1.41 15.42 10.65
CA HIS A 395 2.33 14.39 10.14
C HIS A 395 1.67 13.09 9.64
N ASP A 396 0.46 12.77 10.11
CA ASP A 396 -0.29 11.59 9.65
C ASP A 396 -1.16 11.82 8.40
N VAL A 397 -1.14 13.03 7.80
CA VAL A 397 -1.82 13.32 6.53
C VAL A 397 -0.95 12.93 5.34
N ALA A 398 -1.55 12.26 4.35
CA ALA A 398 -0.83 11.58 3.28
C ALA A 398 -1.66 11.27 2.04
N TYR A 399 -2.64 12.10 1.73
CA TYR A 399 -3.63 11.81 0.70
C TYR A 399 -3.88 13.06 -0.14
N ALA A 400 -4.66 12.91 -1.21
CA ALA A 400 -4.97 14.03 -2.08
C ALA A 400 -5.93 14.98 -1.38
N VAL A 401 -5.61 16.26 -1.39
CA VAL A 401 -6.44 17.35 -0.84
C VAL A 401 -6.84 18.30 -1.96
N PRO A 402 -7.89 19.14 -1.78
CA PRO A 402 -8.26 20.10 -2.79
C PRO A 402 -7.08 21.02 -3.13
N SER A 403 -6.83 21.20 -4.42
CA SER A 403 -5.66 21.90 -4.92
C SER A 403 -6.02 22.79 -6.09
N ASN A 404 -5.17 23.77 -6.37
CA ASN A 404 -5.22 24.54 -7.59
C ASN A 404 -3.78 24.72 -8.12
N PRO A 405 -3.40 24.03 -9.21
CA PRO A 405 -2.03 24.07 -9.71
C PRO A 405 -1.62 25.46 -10.24
N GLU A 406 -2.55 26.35 -10.57
CA GLU A 406 -2.23 27.74 -10.93
C GLU A 406 -1.77 28.57 -9.72
N ARG A 407 -2.18 28.18 -8.50
CA ARG A 407 -1.81 28.88 -7.25
C ARG A 407 -0.72 28.15 -6.47
N TYR A 408 -0.75 26.82 -6.49
CA TYR A 408 0.18 25.93 -5.77
C TYR A 408 0.66 24.86 -6.76
N PRO A 409 1.69 25.16 -7.57
CA PRO A 409 2.16 24.28 -8.65
C PRO A 409 2.96 23.08 -8.14
N ASP A 410 3.47 23.14 -6.91
CA ASP A 410 4.31 22.10 -6.30
C ASP A 410 3.73 21.60 -4.96
N GLN A 411 3.96 20.31 -4.67
CA GLN A 411 3.45 19.65 -3.46
C GLN A 411 3.92 20.28 -2.14
N PRO A 412 5.19 20.74 -1.98
CA PRO A 412 5.62 21.40 -0.77
C PRO A 412 4.86 22.69 -0.46
N SER A 413 4.60 23.54 -1.46
CA SER A 413 3.84 24.79 -1.29
C SER A 413 2.41 24.54 -0.81
N LEU A 414 1.74 23.54 -1.39
CA LEU A 414 0.39 23.13 -0.99
C LEU A 414 0.37 22.55 0.42
N SER A 415 1.37 21.74 0.77
CA SER A 415 1.48 21.15 2.10
C SER A 415 1.69 22.23 3.16
N ALA A 416 2.56 23.19 2.90
CA ALA A 416 2.85 24.29 3.83
C ALA A 416 1.62 25.16 4.12
N VAL A 417 0.78 25.47 3.11
CA VAL A 417 -0.40 26.31 3.33
C VAL A 417 -1.46 25.61 4.18
N TYR A 418 -1.66 24.30 3.97
CA TYR A 418 -2.59 23.52 4.78
C TYR A 418 -2.06 23.30 6.21
N ASP A 419 -0.80 22.89 6.34
CA ASP A 419 -0.19 22.54 7.62
C ASP A 419 -0.11 23.74 8.55
N SER A 420 0.33 24.90 8.03
CA SER A 420 0.39 26.15 8.80
C SER A 420 -0.99 26.65 9.23
N TYR A 421 -2.00 26.47 8.38
CA TYR A 421 -3.37 26.84 8.72
C TYR A 421 -3.94 25.95 9.83
N ALA A 422 -3.72 24.64 9.75
CA ALA A 422 -4.12 23.70 10.81
C ALA A 422 -3.39 23.99 12.14
N ALA A 423 -2.08 24.21 12.10
CA ALA A 423 -1.30 24.58 13.28
C ALA A 423 -1.81 25.86 13.94
N GLY A 424 -2.14 26.89 13.14
CA GLY A 424 -2.71 28.15 13.64
C GLY A 424 -4.08 27.99 14.30
N LEU A 425 -4.93 27.09 13.79
CA LEU A 425 -6.22 26.77 14.43
C LEU A 425 -6.04 26.05 15.77
N TYR A 426 -5.01 25.21 15.88
CA TYR A 426 -4.73 24.44 17.08
C TYR A 426 -4.29 25.30 18.28
N GLU A 427 -3.64 26.44 18.06
CA GLU A 427 -3.08 27.28 19.14
C GLU A 427 -4.10 27.68 20.21
N ASN A 428 -5.33 28.03 19.82
CA ASN A 428 -6.36 28.45 20.76
C ASN A 428 -6.91 27.26 21.56
N PHE A 429 -6.97 26.08 20.95
CA PHE A 429 -7.31 24.85 21.64
C PHE A 429 -6.23 24.49 22.67
N ALA A 430 -4.95 24.53 22.28
CA ALA A 430 -3.84 24.24 23.19
C ALA A 430 -3.88 25.13 24.45
N LYS A 431 -4.07 26.44 24.27
CA LYS A 431 -4.24 27.39 25.40
C LYS A 431 -5.44 27.09 26.28
N SER A 432 -6.51 26.51 25.72
CA SER A 432 -7.71 26.12 26.45
C SER A 432 -7.48 24.82 27.23
N LEU A 433 -6.79 23.86 26.63
CA LEU A 433 -6.39 22.61 27.27
C LEU A 433 -5.42 22.86 28.43
N ASP A 434 -4.51 23.84 28.29
CA ASP A 434 -3.58 24.25 29.37
C ASP A 434 -4.29 24.77 30.63
N GLN A 435 -5.55 25.22 30.53
CA GLN A 435 -6.35 25.62 31.69
C GLN A 435 -6.94 24.42 32.45
N ILE A 436 -6.89 23.23 31.86
CA ILE A 436 -7.34 21.99 32.50
C ILE A 436 -6.19 21.44 33.34
N PRO A 437 -6.42 21.07 34.61
CA PRO A 437 -5.40 20.45 35.44
C PRO A 437 -5.10 19.02 34.97
N CYS A 438 -4.22 18.90 33.97
CA CYS A 438 -3.83 17.66 33.33
C CYS A 438 -2.82 16.85 34.16
N ASN A 439 -1.83 17.54 34.74
CA ASN A 439 -0.79 16.96 35.58
C ASN A 439 -1.14 17.14 37.06
N THR A 440 -2.09 16.34 37.54
CA THR A 440 -2.58 16.38 38.91
C THR A 440 -2.80 14.96 39.46
N THR A 441 -3.12 14.83 40.75
CA THR A 441 -3.41 13.53 41.38
C THR A 441 -4.56 12.81 40.69
N LEU A 442 -4.56 11.46 40.68
CA LEU A 442 -5.61 10.65 40.05
C LEU A 442 -7.05 11.05 40.43
N SER A 443 -7.26 11.54 41.66
CA SER A 443 -8.57 12.00 42.16
C SER A 443 -9.02 13.36 41.63
N ALA A 444 -8.12 14.13 41.01
CA ALA A 444 -8.38 15.48 40.49
C ALA A 444 -8.24 15.57 38.96
N GLN A 445 -7.82 14.49 38.30
CA GLN A 445 -7.83 14.39 36.85
C GLN A 445 -9.27 14.32 36.34
N TYR A 446 -9.52 14.83 35.13
CA TYR A 446 -10.86 14.83 34.56
C TYR A 446 -11.33 13.43 34.13
N SER A 447 -10.41 12.49 33.97
CA SER A 447 -10.70 11.09 33.62
C SER A 447 -9.59 10.17 34.16
N PRO A 448 -9.93 8.98 34.67
CA PRO A 448 -8.94 7.96 35.05
C PRO A 448 -8.43 7.14 33.85
N ALA A 449 -9.09 7.24 32.69
CA ALA A 449 -8.78 6.43 31.50
C ALA A 449 -8.18 7.25 30.35
N LYS A 450 -8.24 8.58 30.44
CA LYS A 450 -7.78 9.52 29.40
C LYS A 450 -7.12 10.72 30.05
N ASN A 451 -6.03 11.19 29.44
CA ASN A 451 -5.30 12.35 29.89
C ASN A 451 -5.28 13.44 28.80
N CYS A 452 -4.66 14.58 29.11
CA CYS A 452 -4.64 15.69 28.16
C CYS A 452 -3.84 15.41 26.89
N ASP A 453 -2.86 14.50 26.92
CA ASP A 453 -2.15 14.08 25.70
C ASP A 453 -3.11 13.33 24.77
N ASP A 454 -3.94 12.42 25.32
CA ASP A 454 -5.00 11.76 24.53
C ASP A 454 -5.99 12.78 23.92
N CYS A 455 -6.38 13.81 24.68
CA CYS A 455 -7.28 14.86 24.19
C CYS A 455 -6.59 15.72 23.12
N ALA A 456 -5.31 16.07 23.33
CA ALA A 456 -4.51 16.84 22.41
C ALA A 456 -4.34 16.11 21.07
N ASP A 457 -4.07 14.81 21.11
CA ASP A 457 -3.94 13.96 19.94
C ASP A 457 -5.29 13.77 19.24
N ALA A 458 -6.36 13.47 19.97
CA ALA A 458 -7.70 13.32 19.38
C ALA A 458 -8.17 14.60 18.68
N TYR A 459 -7.95 15.78 19.29
CA TYR A 459 -8.29 17.06 18.67
C TYR A 459 -7.41 17.35 17.46
N LYS A 460 -6.12 17.07 17.53
CA LYS A 460 -5.19 17.25 16.40
C LYS A 460 -5.58 16.35 15.22
N GLN A 461 -5.88 15.08 15.47
CA GLN A 461 -6.32 14.14 14.43
C GLN A 461 -7.62 14.61 13.76
N TRP A 462 -8.62 14.99 14.56
CA TRP A 462 -9.87 15.55 14.06
C TRP A 462 -9.65 16.83 13.26
N LEU A 463 -8.87 17.78 13.79
CA LEU A 463 -8.56 19.06 13.15
C LEU A 463 -7.89 18.86 11.79
N CYS A 464 -6.85 18.04 11.72
CA CYS A 464 -6.16 17.73 10.48
C CYS A 464 -7.10 17.11 9.45
N ALA A 465 -7.95 16.16 9.84
CA ALA A 465 -8.90 15.52 8.93
C ALA A 465 -9.99 16.47 8.39
N VAL A 466 -10.52 17.40 9.22
CA VAL A 466 -11.55 18.36 8.77
C VAL A 466 -10.97 19.55 8.01
N THR A 467 -9.73 19.93 8.29
CA THR A 467 -9.02 21.03 7.61
C THR A 467 -8.42 20.62 6.29
N MET A 468 -8.00 19.35 6.17
CA MET A 468 -7.44 18.76 4.97
C MET A 468 -8.35 17.61 4.50
N PRO A 469 -9.51 17.91 3.89
CA PRO A 469 -10.43 16.88 3.43
C PRO A 469 -9.78 16.05 2.32
N ARG A 470 -9.97 14.73 2.33
CA ARG A 470 -9.52 13.86 1.23
C ARG A 470 -10.38 14.14 0.01
N CYS A 471 -9.73 14.41 -1.12
CA CYS A 471 -10.29 14.95 -2.34
C CYS A 471 -10.47 13.86 -3.39
N GLU A 472 -11.57 13.92 -4.12
CA GLU A 472 -11.88 13.05 -5.25
C GLU A 472 -12.40 13.84 -6.43
N ASP A 473 -12.25 13.23 -7.62
CA ASP A 473 -12.77 13.74 -8.88
C ASP A 473 -14.26 14.07 -8.75
N PHE A 474 -14.67 15.21 -9.29
CA PHE A 474 -16.08 15.60 -9.20
C PHE A 474 -16.98 14.62 -9.98
N SER A 475 -16.43 14.04 -11.04
CA SER A 475 -17.08 13.04 -11.89
C SER A 475 -17.24 11.65 -11.24
N SER A 476 -16.60 11.40 -10.09
CA SER A 476 -16.65 10.09 -9.42
C SER A 476 -18.08 9.70 -9.03
N PRO A 477 -18.57 8.50 -9.39
CA PRO A 477 -19.94 8.08 -9.11
C PRO A 477 -20.14 7.50 -7.70
N LEU A 478 -19.10 7.47 -6.86
CA LEU A 478 -19.14 6.79 -5.56
C LEU A 478 -20.15 7.45 -4.59
N PRO A 479 -21.03 6.68 -3.94
CA PRO A 479 -22.19 7.21 -3.21
C PRO A 479 -21.86 7.87 -1.87
N TRP A 480 -20.71 7.56 -1.26
CA TRP A 480 -20.30 8.13 0.04
C TRP A 480 -19.65 9.52 -0.08
N LEU A 481 -19.32 9.94 -1.30
CA LEU A 481 -18.66 11.21 -1.56
C LEU A 481 -19.60 12.40 -1.41
N GLN A 482 -19.14 13.43 -0.70
CA GLN A 482 -19.88 14.68 -0.54
C GLN A 482 -19.42 15.69 -1.60
N PRO A 483 -20.29 16.14 -2.53
CA PRO A 483 -19.92 17.21 -3.45
C PRO A 483 -19.70 18.51 -2.66
N ARG A 484 -18.65 19.26 -2.99
CA ARG A 484 -18.31 20.55 -2.37
C ARG A 484 -18.07 21.60 -3.44
N ASN A 485 -18.18 22.87 -3.05
CA ASN A 485 -17.88 24.02 -3.89
C ASN A 485 -18.61 24.01 -5.25
N MET A 486 -19.83 23.45 -5.32
CA MET A 486 -20.52 23.23 -6.59
C MET A 486 -20.77 24.50 -7.43
N GLY A 487 -20.99 25.64 -6.79
CA GLY A 487 -21.18 26.93 -7.45
C GLY A 487 -19.88 27.66 -7.79
N GLN A 488 -18.72 27.10 -7.46
CA GLN A 488 -17.43 27.66 -7.82
C GLN A 488 -17.08 27.32 -9.28
N LYS A 489 -16.28 28.19 -9.92
CA LYS A 489 -15.81 27.92 -11.28
C LYS A 489 -14.75 26.81 -11.26
N PRO A 490 -14.80 25.84 -12.18
CA PRO A 490 -13.73 24.87 -12.35
C PRO A 490 -12.39 25.53 -12.73
N ILE A 491 -11.29 24.95 -12.23
CA ILE A 491 -9.91 25.27 -12.62
C ILE A 491 -9.78 24.99 -14.12
N ASN A 492 -9.33 25.95 -14.93
CA ASN A 492 -9.26 25.90 -16.41
C ASN A 492 -10.52 26.34 -17.19
N SER A 493 -11.45 27.09 -16.59
CA SER A 493 -12.56 27.72 -17.34
C SER A 493 -12.15 28.95 -18.19
N SER A 494 -10.85 29.20 -18.36
CA SER A 494 -10.32 30.24 -19.26
C SER A 494 -9.32 29.69 -20.29
N SER A 495 -9.78 29.67 -21.55
CA SER A 495 -9.01 29.78 -22.80
C SER A 495 -7.98 28.69 -23.16
N SER A 496 -8.38 27.87 -24.14
CA SER A 496 -7.55 27.25 -25.19
C SER A 496 -6.38 26.34 -24.76
N VAL A 497 -6.50 25.07 -25.18
CA VAL A 497 -5.58 23.91 -25.04
C VAL A 497 -5.97 22.97 -23.88
N GLY A 498 -6.56 21.82 -24.25
CA GLY A 498 -6.45 20.58 -23.47
C GLY A 498 -7.38 20.40 -22.27
N SER A 499 -8.57 19.86 -22.53
CA SER A 499 -9.19 18.79 -21.74
C SER A 499 -9.47 19.03 -20.24
N MET A 500 -10.65 19.59 -19.92
CA MET A 500 -11.47 18.87 -18.93
C MET A 500 -12.03 17.62 -19.62
N PRO A 501 -12.07 16.44 -18.98
CA PRO A 501 -12.52 15.20 -19.62
C PRO A 501 -13.95 15.26 -20.16
N ASN A 502 -14.79 16.17 -19.64
CA ASN A 502 -16.20 16.22 -19.98
C ASN A 502 -16.65 17.66 -20.34
N PRO A 503 -16.80 17.98 -21.65
CA PRO A 503 -17.32 19.26 -22.14
C PRO A 503 -18.70 19.63 -21.58
N ASN A 504 -19.45 18.66 -21.06
CA ASN A 504 -20.78 18.85 -20.50
C ASN A 504 -20.79 19.01 -18.96
N MET A 505 -19.63 18.94 -18.28
CA MET A 505 -19.58 18.98 -16.82
C MET A 505 -20.16 20.28 -16.25
N TYR A 506 -19.91 21.43 -16.90
CA TYR A 506 -20.51 22.71 -16.49
C TYR A 506 -22.05 22.69 -16.57
N MET A 507 -22.60 22.08 -17.61
CA MET A 507 -24.06 21.92 -17.75
C MET A 507 -24.62 20.91 -16.74
N GLN A 508 -23.91 19.81 -16.48
CA GLN A 508 -24.29 18.79 -15.48
C GLN A 508 -24.24 19.35 -14.05
N LEU A 509 -23.23 20.16 -13.74
CA LEU A 509 -23.10 20.90 -12.48
C LEU A 509 -24.30 21.81 -12.27
N GLN A 510 -24.70 22.57 -13.30
CA GLN A 510 -25.82 23.49 -13.21
C GLN A 510 -27.14 22.77 -12.96
N ASP A 511 -27.41 21.66 -13.66
CA ASP A 511 -28.61 20.84 -13.42
C ASP A 511 -28.61 20.28 -11.98
N GLN A 512 -27.47 19.75 -11.53
CA GLN A 512 -27.36 19.19 -10.18
C GLN A 512 -27.54 20.26 -9.10
N MET A 513 -27.10 21.51 -9.33
CA MET A 513 -27.30 22.60 -8.37
C MET A 513 -28.78 22.90 -8.08
N ASP A 514 -29.66 22.69 -9.05
CA ASP A 514 -31.10 22.96 -8.93
C ASP A 514 -31.87 21.76 -8.35
N GLN A 515 -31.23 20.59 -8.24
CA GLN A 515 -31.84 19.40 -7.63
C GLN A 515 -32.03 19.58 -6.13
N GLN A 516 -33.17 19.09 -5.62
CA GLN A 516 -33.49 19.10 -4.20
C GLN A 516 -32.48 18.26 -3.41
N TYR A 517 -31.97 18.83 -2.32
CA TYR A 517 -31.02 18.18 -1.43
C TYR A 517 -31.48 18.38 0.01
N VAL A 518 -31.63 17.26 0.75
CA VAL A 518 -32.12 17.26 2.13
C VAL A 518 -31.01 16.70 3.02
N PRO A 519 -30.11 17.55 3.55
CA PRO A 519 -28.96 17.12 4.35
C PRO A 519 -29.34 16.64 5.76
N MET A 520 -30.54 16.99 6.24
CA MET A 520 -30.99 16.70 7.60
C MET A 520 -32.38 16.09 7.56
N THR A 521 -32.44 14.77 7.38
CA THR A 521 -33.70 14.02 7.24
C THR A 521 -34.58 14.05 8.50
N SER A 522 -33.97 14.25 9.67
CA SER A 522 -34.64 14.32 10.97
C SER A 522 -34.76 15.76 11.50
N ALA A 523 -34.60 16.76 10.62
CA ALA A 523 -34.86 18.15 11.00
C ALA A 523 -36.37 18.38 11.30
N PRO A 524 -36.71 19.37 12.14
CA PRO A 524 -38.10 19.77 12.35
C PRO A 524 -38.81 20.04 11.02
N SER A 525 -40.05 19.59 10.88
CA SER A 525 -40.80 19.58 9.60
C SER A 525 -41.09 20.97 9.03
N ASP A 526 -41.02 22.01 9.87
CA ASP A 526 -41.13 23.42 9.52
C ASP A 526 -39.80 24.08 9.16
N SER A 527 -38.68 23.35 9.25
CA SER A 527 -37.36 23.86 8.94
C SER A 527 -37.11 23.98 7.43
N ASN A 528 -36.18 24.87 7.06
CA ASN A 528 -35.73 25.02 5.68
C ASN A 528 -34.93 23.80 5.16
N ALA A 529 -34.62 22.81 5.99
CA ALA A 529 -33.83 21.64 5.61
C ALA A 529 -34.46 20.84 4.44
N PHE A 530 -35.79 20.87 4.31
CA PHE A 530 -36.52 20.16 3.25
C PHE A 530 -36.70 20.97 1.96
N ARG A 531 -36.33 22.26 1.95
CA ARG A 531 -36.52 23.19 0.81
C ARG A 531 -35.19 23.68 0.23
N GLN A 532 -34.15 22.88 0.40
CA GLN A 532 -32.80 23.19 -0.08
C GLN A 532 -32.51 22.46 -1.40
N THR A 533 -31.57 23.05 -2.13
CA THR A 533 -30.97 22.49 -3.34
C THR A 533 -29.47 22.42 -3.14
N TYR A 534 -28.77 21.63 -3.97
CA TYR A 534 -27.31 21.57 -3.90
C TYR A 534 -26.63 22.94 -4.07
N GLY A 535 -27.21 23.86 -4.83
CA GLY A 535 -26.69 25.22 -5.01
C GLY A 535 -26.95 26.17 -3.84
N SER A 536 -27.99 25.92 -3.02
CA SER A 536 -28.38 26.82 -1.93
C SER A 536 -27.83 26.44 -0.56
N VAL A 537 -27.43 25.19 -0.36
CA VAL A 537 -26.94 24.67 0.92
C VAL A 537 -25.42 24.75 1.03
N ALA A 538 -24.92 25.22 2.18
CA ALA A 538 -23.49 25.34 2.45
C ALA A 538 -22.75 23.99 2.38
N ALA A 539 -23.44 22.89 2.77
CA ALA A 539 -22.89 21.55 2.74
C ALA A 539 -22.43 21.08 1.35
N SER A 540 -22.97 21.62 0.25
CA SER A 540 -22.50 21.27 -1.10
C SER A 540 -21.95 22.45 -1.89
N ASN A 541 -22.36 23.66 -1.56
CA ASN A 541 -21.87 24.86 -2.25
C ASN A 541 -20.67 25.55 -1.55
N SER A 542 -20.19 24.99 -0.45
CA SER A 542 -19.00 25.48 0.24
C SER A 542 -18.14 24.31 0.73
N SER A 543 -17.01 24.65 1.34
CA SER A 543 -16.14 23.72 2.06
C SER A 543 -16.30 23.93 3.56
N ARG A 544 -15.85 22.96 4.37
CA ARG A 544 -15.81 23.10 5.85
C ARG A 544 -14.97 24.29 6.30
N ASN A 545 -13.90 24.55 5.56
CA ASN A 545 -12.93 25.61 5.84
C ASN A 545 -12.85 26.58 4.65
N PRO A 546 -13.86 27.44 4.45
CA PRO A 546 -13.99 28.25 3.24
C PRO A 546 -12.84 29.27 3.10
N SER A 547 -12.35 29.83 4.21
CA SER A 547 -11.25 30.80 4.24
C SER A 547 -9.96 30.30 3.61
N ILE A 548 -9.67 28.99 3.70
CA ILE A 548 -8.49 28.36 3.09
C ILE A 548 -8.85 27.67 1.78
N ILE A 549 -9.90 26.85 1.74
CA ILE A 549 -10.21 26.04 0.56
C ILE A 549 -10.88 26.87 -0.53
N VAL A 550 -11.88 27.70 -0.21
CA VAL A 550 -12.59 28.49 -1.21
C VAL A 550 -11.80 29.74 -1.60
N ASP A 551 -11.36 30.52 -0.61
CA ASP A 551 -10.78 31.84 -0.89
C ASP A 551 -9.31 31.77 -1.35
N LYS A 552 -8.48 30.96 -0.66
CA LYS A 552 -7.03 30.88 -0.91
C LYS A 552 -6.65 29.82 -1.94
N ILE A 553 -7.18 28.61 -1.85
CA ILE A 553 -6.86 27.52 -2.78
C ILE A 553 -7.70 27.62 -4.04
N ALA A 554 -9.01 27.84 -3.89
CA ALA A 554 -9.97 27.93 -4.99
C ALA A 554 -9.86 26.72 -5.96
N PRO A 555 -10.13 25.49 -5.50
CA PRO A 555 -9.99 24.26 -6.29
C PRO A 555 -11.14 24.06 -7.30
N GLY A 556 -12.13 24.95 -7.34
CA GLY A 556 -13.39 24.70 -8.04
C GLY A 556 -14.24 23.61 -7.36
N PRO A 557 -15.20 23.02 -8.08
CA PRO A 557 -15.99 21.89 -7.59
C PRO A 557 -15.13 20.63 -7.44
N TYR A 558 -15.31 19.91 -6.33
CA TYR A 558 -14.65 18.63 -6.05
C TYR A 558 -15.57 17.75 -5.20
N LYS A 559 -15.21 16.48 -5.03
CA LYS A 559 -15.90 15.58 -4.10
C LYS A 559 -15.00 15.29 -2.89
N GLU A 560 -15.59 15.29 -1.71
CA GLU A 560 -14.91 15.01 -0.45
C GLU A 560 -15.22 13.59 0.01
N VAL A 561 -14.18 12.82 0.31
CA VAL A 561 -14.31 11.66 1.21
C VAL A 561 -14.40 12.23 2.63
N LYS A 562 -15.62 12.21 3.19
CA LYS A 562 -15.93 12.83 4.49
C LYS A 562 -15.05 12.23 5.60
N PRO A 563 -14.63 13.00 6.62
CA PRO A 563 -13.98 12.45 7.80
C PRO A 563 -14.81 11.34 8.44
N CYS A 564 -14.16 10.34 9.02
CA CYS A 564 -14.88 9.29 9.73
C CYS A 564 -15.55 9.85 11.01
N GLU A 565 -16.78 9.40 11.30
CA GLU A 565 -17.53 9.87 12.48
C GLU A 565 -16.84 9.51 13.81
N ASP A 566 -16.09 8.41 13.82
CA ASP A 566 -15.29 7.98 14.96
C ASP A 566 -14.25 9.02 15.40
N LEU A 567 -13.75 9.87 14.51
CA LEU A 567 -12.86 10.97 14.86
C LEU A 567 -13.58 11.99 15.76
N CYS A 568 -14.84 12.29 15.46
CA CYS A 568 -15.64 13.19 16.30
C CYS A 568 -15.93 12.54 17.65
N PHE A 569 -16.40 11.30 17.66
CA PHE A 569 -16.72 10.60 18.91
C PHE A 569 -15.48 10.35 19.77
N SER A 570 -14.32 10.07 19.16
CA SER A 570 -13.04 9.93 19.83
C SER A 570 -12.61 11.24 20.50
N LEU A 571 -12.79 12.38 19.82
CA LEU A 571 -12.55 13.70 20.40
C LEU A 571 -13.43 13.95 21.63
N VAL A 572 -14.75 13.73 21.51
CA VAL A 572 -15.71 13.93 22.62
C VAL A 572 -15.38 13.01 23.80
N ARG A 573 -14.96 11.77 23.54
CA ARG A 573 -14.61 10.79 24.56
C ARG A 573 -13.27 11.09 25.25
N SER A 574 -12.31 11.65 24.52
CA SER A 574 -10.94 11.85 25.04
C SER A 574 -10.79 13.17 25.79
N CYS A 575 -11.61 14.17 25.48
CA CYS A 575 -11.50 15.50 26.05
C CYS A 575 -12.45 15.78 27.22
N PRO A 576 -12.08 16.71 28.14
CA PRO A 576 -12.95 17.15 29.22
C PRO A 576 -14.25 17.78 28.71
N ALA A 577 -15.38 17.46 29.33
CA ALA A 577 -16.68 18.03 28.99
C ALA A 577 -16.73 19.58 29.08
N ALA A 578 -15.83 20.20 29.86
CA ALA A 578 -15.70 21.65 29.97
C ALA A 578 -15.31 22.33 28.64
N LEU A 579 -14.69 21.60 27.71
CA LEU A 579 -14.37 22.11 26.36
C LEU A 579 -15.59 22.13 25.42
N GLY A 580 -16.69 21.46 25.80
CA GLY A 580 -17.98 21.58 25.11
C GLY A 580 -18.04 20.93 23.72
N PHE A 581 -17.14 20.00 23.40
CA PHE A 581 -17.22 19.25 22.14
C PHE A 581 -18.49 18.39 22.08
N GLY A 582 -19.08 18.32 20.89
CA GLY A 582 -20.25 17.49 20.62
C GLY A 582 -20.33 17.14 19.15
N CYS A 583 -20.79 15.92 18.86
CA CYS A 583 -21.02 15.44 17.50
C CYS A 583 -22.48 15.69 17.08
N PRO A 584 -22.75 15.92 15.78
CA PRO A 584 -24.12 16.00 15.29
C PRO A 584 -24.88 14.68 15.53
N ASP A 585 -26.20 14.78 15.74
CA ASP A 585 -27.04 13.59 15.85
C ASP A 585 -27.32 12.96 14.46
N PRO A 586 -27.57 11.65 14.38
CA PRO A 586 -28.08 11.01 13.18
C PRO A 586 -29.33 11.70 12.62
N GLY A 587 -29.36 11.91 11.30
CA GLY A 587 -30.39 12.65 10.58
C GLY A 587 -30.40 14.15 10.85
N ARG A 588 -29.46 14.66 11.65
CA ARG A 588 -29.28 16.08 12.00
C ARG A 588 -27.94 16.62 11.50
N GLY A 589 -27.43 16.06 10.41
CA GLY A 589 -26.23 16.52 9.71
C GLY A 589 -25.01 15.62 9.87
N LEU A 590 -25.08 14.61 10.74
CA LEU A 590 -23.99 13.64 10.93
C LEU A 590 -23.58 12.99 9.61
N GLU A 591 -24.53 12.52 8.81
CA GLU A 591 -24.30 11.79 7.55
C GLU A 591 -23.78 12.69 6.41
N VAL A 592 -23.89 14.00 6.59
CA VAL A 592 -23.39 15.01 5.64
C VAL A 592 -22.00 15.49 6.02
N ASP A 593 -21.70 15.49 7.31
CA ASP A 593 -20.42 15.92 7.85
C ASP A 593 -19.44 14.77 8.09
N TYR A 594 -19.91 13.55 8.26
CA TYR A 594 -19.07 12.40 8.56
C TYR A 594 -19.49 11.20 7.74
N GLY A 595 -18.53 10.33 7.46
CA GLY A 595 -18.74 9.03 6.85
C GLY A 595 -18.50 7.92 7.86
N GLU A 596 -18.92 6.72 7.49
CA GLU A 596 -18.68 5.50 8.25
C GLU A 596 -17.57 4.69 7.58
N ARG A 597 -16.81 3.94 8.38
CA ARG A 597 -15.79 3.01 7.86
C ARG A 597 -16.49 1.85 7.17
N SER A 598 -15.83 1.30 6.15
CA SER A 598 -16.25 0.09 5.47
C SER A 598 -15.31 -1.07 5.79
N ASP A 599 -15.87 -2.27 5.89
CA ASP A 599 -15.11 -3.51 6.15
C ASP A 599 -14.51 -4.11 4.87
N ASP A 600 -14.88 -3.58 3.69
CA ASP A 600 -14.46 -4.10 2.37
C ASP A 600 -13.09 -3.58 1.90
N GLY A 601 -12.37 -2.85 2.75
CA GLY A 601 -11.09 -2.23 2.43
C GLY A 601 -11.16 -0.94 1.62
N GLN A 602 -12.36 -0.47 1.25
CA GLN A 602 -12.53 0.84 0.62
C GLN A 602 -12.42 1.96 1.66
N VAL A 603 -11.86 3.09 1.24
CA VAL A 603 -11.86 4.31 2.05
C VAL A 603 -13.18 5.07 1.82
N THR A 604 -14.22 4.66 2.54
CA THR A 604 -15.55 5.31 2.52
C THR A 604 -15.62 6.58 3.37
N CYS A 605 -14.69 6.72 4.32
CA CYS A 605 -14.48 7.91 5.12
C CYS A 605 -12.98 8.13 5.36
N SER A 606 -12.58 9.40 5.55
CA SER A 606 -11.19 9.81 5.70
C SER A 606 -10.77 9.77 7.17
N TYR A 607 -9.70 9.04 7.46
CA TYR A 607 -9.00 9.04 8.74
C TYR A 607 -7.49 9.11 8.47
N LEU A 608 -6.73 9.58 9.46
CA LEU A 608 -5.29 9.73 9.28
C LEU A 608 -4.61 8.37 9.16
N GLY A 609 -3.71 8.23 8.20
CA GLY A 609 -3.12 6.93 7.83
C GLY A 609 -4.08 5.94 7.15
N ALA A 610 -5.23 6.38 6.61
CA ALA A 610 -6.12 5.50 5.83
C ALA A 610 -5.47 5.07 4.51
N VAL A 611 -5.44 3.75 4.30
CA VAL A 611 -4.86 3.09 3.14
C VAL A 611 -5.89 2.11 2.58
N TYR A 612 -6.03 2.06 1.25
CA TYR A 612 -6.96 1.14 0.59
C TYR A 612 -6.49 -0.31 0.77
N TYR A 613 -7.45 -1.20 1.05
CA TYR A 613 -7.29 -2.66 1.16
C TYR A 613 -6.33 -3.15 2.27
N LEU A 614 -5.83 -2.27 3.14
CA LEU A 614 -4.98 -2.67 4.29
C LEU A 614 -5.73 -3.55 5.30
N ASN A 615 -7.06 -3.35 5.43
CA ASN A 615 -7.89 -4.05 6.41
C ASN A 615 -8.55 -5.33 5.86
N THR A 616 -8.37 -5.67 4.58
CA THR A 616 -8.87 -6.94 4.03
C THR A 616 -7.91 -8.06 4.43
N ALA A 617 -7.92 -8.43 5.70
CA ALA A 617 -7.22 -9.61 6.18
C ALA A 617 -7.79 -10.86 5.50
N SER A 618 -6.94 -11.55 4.73
CA SER A 618 -6.84 -13.01 4.60
C SER A 618 -8.16 -13.81 4.57
N GLY A 619 -9.17 -13.30 3.87
CA GLY A 619 -10.41 -14.01 3.57
C GLY A 619 -10.27 -14.70 2.23
N SER A 620 -9.77 -15.93 2.21
CA SER A 620 -9.70 -16.81 1.05
C SER A 620 -11.02 -16.80 0.24
N GLY A 621 -10.97 -16.32 -1.00
CA GLY A 621 -12.04 -16.48 -1.99
C GLY A 621 -11.72 -15.75 -3.29
N PRO A 622 -11.73 -16.42 -4.46
CA PRO A 622 -11.48 -15.74 -5.72
C PRO A 622 -12.72 -14.91 -6.07
N SER A 623 -12.71 -13.61 -5.78
CA SER A 623 -13.73 -12.71 -6.33
C SER A 623 -13.38 -12.40 -7.78
N SER A 624 -13.83 -13.28 -8.67
CA SER A 624 -13.92 -13.00 -10.11
C SER A 624 -14.78 -11.75 -10.33
N LEU A 625 -14.15 -10.58 -10.46
CA LEU A 625 -14.79 -9.40 -11.04
C LEU A 625 -14.81 -9.55 -12.57
N VAL A 626 -15.70 -10.41 -13.05
CA VAL A 626 -16.20 -10.31 -14.43
C VAL A 626 -17.24 -9.21 -14.42
N PHE A 627 -16.87 -8.03 -14.91
CA PHE A 627 -17.81 -6.99 -15.30
C PHE A 627 -18.71 -7.54 -16.43
N ALA A 628 -19.86 -8.08 -16.08
CA ALA A 628 -20.91 -8.41 -17.03
C ALA A 628 -21.68 -7.14 -17.38
N VAL A 629 -21.25 -6.48 -18.47
CA VAL A 629 -22.06 -5.49 -19.18
C VAL A 629 -23.21 -6.24 -19.87
N THR A 630 -24.37 -6.31 -19.24
CA THR A 630 -25.61 -6.68 -19.93
C THR A 630 -26.42 -5.43 -20.23
N ILE A 631 -26.23 -4.91 -21.44
CA ILE A 631 -27.12 -3.95 -22.08
C ILE A 631 -28.43 -4.68 -22.38
N ALA A 632 -29.46 -4.40 -21.59
CA ALA A 632 -30.83 -4.83 -21.89
C ALA A 632 -31.39 -3.95 -23.01
N ALA A 633 -31.32 -4.43 -24.25
CA ALA A 633 -32.05 -3.86 -25.37
C ALA A 633 -33.54 -4.26 -25.25
N VAL A 634 -34.37 -3.30 -24.83
CA VAL A 634 -35.83 -3.38 -24.88
C VAL A 634 -36.28 -3.04 -26.29
N VAL A 635 -36.66 -4.05 -27.10
CA VAL A 635 -37.47 -3.84 -28.31
C VAL A 635 -38.41 -5.04 -28.51
N SER A 636 -39.68 -4.85 -28.09
CA SER A 636 -40.94 -5.31 -28.73
C SER A 636 -41.15 -6.83 -29.00
N LEU A 637 -42.34 -7.45 -28.96
CA LEU A 637 -43.74 -7.21 -28.60
C LEU A 637 -44.45 -8.52 -29.06
N TRP A 638 -45.71 -8.75 -28.66
CA TRP A 638 -46.65 -9.82 -29.14
C TRP A 638 -46.57 -11.19 -28.46
N ILE A 639 -47.65 -11.92 -28.10
CA ILE A 639 -49.05 -11.69 -27.64
C ILE A 639 -49.47 -13.02 -26.96
N LEU A 640 -50.62 -13.02 -26.27
CA LEU A 640 -51.57 -14.14 -26.07
C LEU A 640 -51.01 -15.29 -25.20
N THR A 641 -51.59 -15.63 -24.06
CA THR A 641 -52.99 -15.74 -23.62
C THR A 641 -53.05 -15.68 -22.11
#